data_AF-A0A1W9ZJW1-F1
#
_entry.id   AF-A0A1W9ZJW1-F1
#
_cell.length_a   1.000
_cell.length_b   1.000
_cell.length_c   1.000
_cell.angle_alpha   90.00
_cell.angle_beta   90.00
_cell.angle_gamma   90.00
#
_symmetry.space_group_name_H-M   'P 1'
#
loop_
_entity.id
_entity.type
_entity.pdbx_description
1 polymer ?
#
loop_
_entity_poly.entity_id
_entity_poly.type
_entity_poly.pdbx_seq_one_letter_code
_entity_poly.pdbx_strand_id
1 'polypeptide(L)'
;MRIAVTGASGVIGRGLVTRLLSQGHDVCGIARHRPESWPSSADFVAADIRDADAVARAIAGADVVAHCAWARSLGPDNRISHQVNIDGTNNVLAAMAETKAGRIVFTSSAYVYDPASEDGRQQARVEDMLAASGLQWVALRCALIVGRNVDNWVRRLFALPVYPGPAADRVVQVVHTDDALRLSIRALLDRELLSGAVDLAAPDALTFRQIAAVLGRPIVPTGATPLRRRATAFAELELVQSAPALDTTRLYDEWGFRPAWSAEEAVQDFALAVRGRVSVGKRVISLPWRLANIQDLPAVDAPTEDGVVPKLAGPEADNGEFDTPIDPRFPTFLATNLSEALPGPFSPSSASVTVRGLRAGGVGIAERLRPGGIVQREIAMRTVAVFAHRLYGAITSAHFMAETVPFAKPATIVSNSGFFGPSMASLPIFGAERPPSESSRVRRQLRTVRNIGVFGVNLVGLSAGSTRDTRDYLDDVDRLERLAGAGEELTKLDDRRLLSLIFLARDHVVHGWLLASGSFMLCAAFNVLLRGLCGRDTAPAAGPQLVSARSVEAMQRLVLAARRDPAVLRLLAEPGERLDKLAVDAPQFHAAVRDELALIGHRGPAEVEMLSTSYADNPELLVRMVAKTLAAAPAPQSHQPSIPLRAKPIALLAARQLRDREVRRDKMVRAIWLLRGLLREYGRRLTDAGVFDTPDDVFYLLVDELDALPTDVAKLVARRRAEQARLMTVVPPTVFSGHWEPSNTSAPALVAGDTLRGVGVCGGKVRGRVRIVRPETIDDLQPGEILVAEVTDVGYTAAFCYAAAVVTELGGPMSHAAVVAREFGFPCVVDAQGATRFLPPGALIEVDGTSGEIQVIELPDAAQSGQPLDSGT
;
A
#
# COMPACT_ATOMS: atom_id res chain seq x y z
N MET A 1 9.43 -20.96 20.68
CA MET A 1 9.47 -22.34 20.16
C MET A 1 10.09 -22.32 18.78
N ARG A 2 10.71 -23.42 18.36
CA ARG A 2 11.16 -23.64 16.98
C ARG A 2 10.09 -24.45 16.24
N ILE A 3 9.64 -23.99 15.09
CA ILE A 3 8.53 -24.58 14.35
C ILE A 3 8.97 -24.92 12.93
N ALA A 4 8.81 -26.18 12.52
CA ALA A 4 9.08 -26.59 11.15
C ALA A 4 7.81 -26.53 10.31
N VAL A 5 7.88 -25.94 9.11
CA VAL A 5 6.74 -25.78 8.21
C VAL A 5 7.02 -26.51 6.89
N THR A 6 6.30 -27.60 6.63
CA THR A 6 6.37 -28.28 5.31
C THR A 6 5.41 -27.63 4.32
N GLY A 7 5.77 -27.64 3.03
CA GLY A 7 4.97 -26.90 2.04
C GLY A 7 5.06 -25.39 2.26
N ALA A 8 6.18 -24.93 2.80
CA ALA A 8 6.43 -23.55 3.20
C ALA A 8 6.23 -22.51 2.09
N SER A 9 6.38 -22.91 0.82
CA SER A 9 6.14 -22.04 -0.34
C SER A 9 4.66 -21.92 -0.74
N GLY A 10 3.75 -22.66 -0.08
CA GLY A 10 2.32 -22.65 -0.37
C GLY A 10 1.57 -21.47 0.26
N VAL A 11 0.28 -21.34 -0.06
CA VAL A 11 -0.59 -20.27 0.48
C VAL A 11 -0.61 -20.29 2.01
N ILE A 12 -0.92 -21.45 2.61
CA ILE A 12 -0.98 -21.62 4.06
C ILE A 12 0.43 -21.56 4.67
N GLY A 13 1.41 -22.24 4.08
CA GLY A 13 2.79 -22.25 4.57
C GLY A 13 3.40 -20.85 4.72
N ARG A 14 3.33 -20.02 3.67
CA ARG A 14 3.82 -18.63 3.74
C ARG A 14 3.05 -17.80 4.78
N GLY A 15 1.73 -17.93 4.81
CA GLY A 15 0.89 -17.20 5.77
C GLY A 15 1.19 -17.57 7.23
N LEU A 16 1.44 -18.86 7.50
CA LEU A 16 1.82 -19.35 8.82
C LEU A 16 3.17 -18.81 9.25
N VAL A 17 4.18 -18.89 8.38
CA VAL A 17 5.55 -18.43 8.68
C VAL A 17 5.53 -16.95 9.07
N THR A 18 4.87 -16.09 8.28
CA THR A 18 4.77 -14.66 8.57
C THR A 18 4.16 -14.40 9.95
N ARG A 19 3.08 -15.10 10.30
CA ARG A 19 2.42 -14.92 11.60
C ARG A 19 3.24 -15.48 12.75
N LEU A 20 3.81 -16.68 12.61
CA LEU A 20 4.63 -17.30 13.65
C LEU A 20 5.87 -16.46 13.98
N LEU A 21 6.52 -15.87 12.97
CA LEU A 21 7.64 -14.95 13.18
C LEU A 21 7.21 -13.69 13.91
N SER A 22 6.03 -13.12 13.61
CA SER A 22 5.54 -11.93 14.32
C SER A 22 5.20 -12.23 15.78
N GLN A 23 4.85 -13.47 16.13
CA GLN A 23 4.68 -13.92 17.52
C GLN A 23 6.02 -14.27 18.21
N GLY A 24 7.17 -14.03 17.56
CA GLY A 24 8.51 -14.26 18.11
C GLY A 24 8.95 -15.73 18.12
N HIS A 25 8.38 -16.57 17.26
CA HIS A 25 8.83 -17.95 17.10
C HIS A 25 9.96 -18.09 16.07
N ASP A 26 10.84 -19.06 16.29
CA ASP A 26 11.84 -19.46 15.31
C ASP A 26 11.18 -20.42 14.30
N VAL A 27 11.39 -20.21 13.00
CA VAL A 27 10.68 -20.94 11.95
C VAL A 27 11.66 -21.44 10.90
N CYS A 28 11.56 -22.75 10.60
CA CYS A 28 12.28 -23.38 9.49
C CYS A 28 11.29 -23.91 8.45
N GLY A 29 11.34 -23.36 7.24
CA GLY A 29 10.51 -23.79 6.12
C GLY A 29 11.19 -24.87 5.26
N ILE A 30 10.42 -25.83 4.75
CA ILE A 30 10.88 -26.75 3.70
C ILE A 30 9.90 -26.75 2.51
N ALA A 31 10.44 -26.47 1.33
CA ALA A 31 9.74 -26.60 0.05
C ALA A 31 10.74 -26.60 -1.12
N ARG A 32 10.27 -27.02 -2.30
CA ARG A 32 11.11 -27.15 -3.50
C ARG A 32 11.75 -25.83 -3.98
N HIS A 33 11.13 -24.70 -3.67
CA HIS A 33 11.62 -23.38 -4.09
C HIS A 33 11.40 -22.37 -2.95
N ARG A 34 12.41 -21.54 -2.66
CA ARG A 34 12.31 -20.44 -1.70
C ARG A 34 11.47 -19.30 -2.30
N PRO A 35 10.37 -18.87 -1.66
CA PRO A 35 9.64 -17.68 -2.10
C PRO A 35 10.51 -16.42 -2.09
N GLU A 36 10.25 -15.46 -2.99
CA GLU A 36 10.98 -14.18 -3.01
C GLU A 36 10.67 -13.32 -1.78
N SER A 37 9.46 -13.43 -1.23
CA SER A 37 9.05 -12.84 0.06
C SER A 37 9.55 -13.58 1.30
N TRP A 38 10.32 -14.67 1.15
CA TRP A 38 10.72 -15.45 2.32
C TRP A 38 11.58 -14.59 3.27
N PRO A 39 11.16 -14.40 4.53
CA PRO A 39 11.88 -13.55 5.49
C PRO A 39 13.33 -13.99 5.66
N SER A 40 14.26 -13.04 5.68
CA SER A 40 15.68 -13.32 5.95
C SER A 40 15.92 -13.88 7.36
N SER A 41 15.04 -13.55 8.30
CA SER A 41 15.04 -14.04 9.69
C SER A 41 14.60 -15.49 9.87
N ALA A 42 14.10 -16.15 8.82
CA ALA A 42 13.61 -17.53 8.90
C ALA A 42 14.48 -18.49 8.07
N ASP A 43 14.79 -19.65 8.67
CA ASP A 43 15.52 -20.72 8.02
C ASP A 43 14.69 -21.28 6.85
N PHE A 44 15.37 -21.68 5.76
CA PHE A 44 14.71 -22.33 4.63
C PHE A 44 15.55 -23.45 4.03
N VAL A 45 14.97 -24.64 3.95
CA VAL A 45 15.53 -25.81 3.28
C VAL A 45 14.87 -25.96 1.91
N ALA A 46 15.62 -25.63 0.85
CA ALA A 46 15.17 -25.80 -0.53
C ALA A 46 15.31 -27.27 -0.96
N ALA A 47 14.29 -28.07 -0.69
CA ALA A 47 14.29 -29.51 -0.98
C ALA A 47 12.88 -30.06 -1.25
N ASP A 48 12.83 -31.26 -1.83
CA ASP A 48 11.60 -32.04 -1.97
C ASP A 48 11.35 -32.85 -0.69
N ILE A 49 10.10 -32.98 -0.25
CA ILE A 49 9.74 -33.70 0.99
C ILE A 49 10.05 -35.20 0.93
N ARG A 50 10.28 -35.73 -0.28
CA ARG A 50 10.73 -37.11 -0.50
C ARG A 50 12.20 -37.34 -0.09
N ASP A 51 12.99 -36.28 0.09
CA ASP A 51 14.35 -36.35 0.60
C ASP A 51 14.32 -36.40 2.14
N ALA A 52 14.50 -37.60 2.69
CA ALA A 52 14.43 -37.83 4.13
C ALA A 52 15.50 -37.04 4.91
N ASP A 53 16.73 -36.94 4.38
CA ASP A 53 17.81 -36.22 5.03
C ASP A 53 17.52 -34.71 5.07
N ALA A 54 16.93 -34.16 4.00
CA ALA A 54 16.52 -32.76 3.97
C ALA A 54 15.36 -32.48 4.94
N VAL A 55 14.40 -33.40 5.05
CA VAL A 55 13.30 -33.31 6.02
C VAL A 55 13.84 -33.36 7.45
N ALA A 56 14.77 -34.27 7.75
CA ALA A 56 15.42 -34.36 9.06
C ALA A 56 16.15 -33.06 9.42
N ARG A 57 16.91 -32.47 8.48
CA ARG A 57 17.56 -31.16 8.68
C ARG A 57 16.56 -30.03 8.94
N ALA A 58 15.42 -30.02 8.24
CA ALA A 58 14.42 -28.97 8.42
C ALA A 58 13.67 -29.08 9.76
N ILE A 59 13.48 -30.31 10.27
CA ILE A 59 12.77 -30.59 11.53
C ILE A 59 13.72 -30.59 12.74
N ALA A 60 15.04 -30.63 12.51
CA ALA A 60 16.04 -30.60 13.58
C ALA A 60 15.79 -29.47 14.59
N GLY A 61 15.61 -29.85 15.86
CA GLY A 61 15.36 -28.94 16.98
C GLY A 61 13.95 -28.33 17.04
N ALA A 62 13.02 -28.72 16.16
CA ALA A 62 11.66 -28.20 16.19
C ALA A 62 10.84 -28.79 17.36
N ASP A 63 10.06 -27.95 18.02
CA ASP A 63 9.09 -28.34 19.04
C ASP A 63 7.79 -28.88 18.42
N VAL A 64 7.38 -28.27 17.30
CA VAL A 64 6.11 -28.48 16.61
C VAL A 64 6.30 -28.46 15.09
N VAL A 65 5.53 -29.28 14.37
CA VAL A 65 5.53 -29.31 12.90
C VAL A 65 4.18 -28.89 12.33
N ALA A 66 4.17 -27.87 11.46
CA ALA A 66 3.05 -27.55 10.60
C ALA A 66 3.23 -28.28 9.25
N HIS A 67 2.43 -29.31 9.01
CA HIS A 67 2.49 -30.12 7.81
C HIS A 67 1.50 -29.62 6.75
N CYS A 68 1.96 -28.78 5.82
CA CYS A 68 1.15 -28.22 4.73
C CYS A 68 1.58 -28.71 3.34
N ALA A 69 2.56 -29.61 3.25
CA ALA A 69 2.99 -30.21 1.99
C ALA A 69 1.92 -31.14 1.44
N TRP A 70 1.48 -30.89 0.20
CA TRP A 70 0.50 -31.73 -0.47
C TRP A 70 0.67 -31.68 -2.00
N ALA A 71 0.57 -32.83 -2.65
CA ALA A 71 0.51 -32.96 -4.10
C ALA A 71 -0.83 -33.59 -4.51
N ARG A 72 -1.56 -32.92 -5.39
CA ARG A 72 -2.85 -33.41 -5.90
C ARG A 72 -2.68 -34.49 -6.96
N SER A 73 -3.57 -35.48 -6.96
CA SER A 73 -3.67 -36.45 -8.05
C SER A 73 -4.49 -35.88 -9.22
N LEU A 74 -3.82 -35.58 -10.34
CA LEU A 74 -4.46 -35.04 -11.56
C LEU A 74 -4.30 -36.03 -12.73
N GLY A 75 -4.87 -37.23 -12.60
CA GLY A 75 -4.85 -38.26 -13.64
C GLY A 75 -4.86 -39.68 -13.07
N PRO A 76 -4.74 -40.70 -13.94
CA PRO A 76 -4.67 -42.11 -13.51
C PRO A 76 -3.32 -42.51 -12.89
N ASP A 77 -2.25 -41.74 -13.12
CA ASP A 77 -0.95 -41.95 -12.49
C ASP A 77 -0.86 -41.20 -11.17
N ASN A 78 -1.07 -41.93 -10.07
CA ASN A 78 -1.08 -41.42 -8.70
C ASN A 78 0.26 -41.63 -7.99
N ARG A 79 1.31 -42.08 -8.70
CA ARG A 79 2.59 -42.41 -8.07
C ARG A 79 3.24 -41.19 -7.42
N ILE A 80 3.18 -40.04 -8.07
CA ILE A 80 3.79 -38.81 -7.55
C ILE A 80 3.04 -38.30 -6.32
N SER A 81 1.70 -38.28 -6.35
CA SER A 81 0.89 -37.87 -5.20
C SER A 81 1.11 -38.82 -4.02
N HIS A 82 1.14 -40.13 -4.25
CA HIS A 82 1.48 -41.09 -3.20
C HIS A 82 2.88 -40.86 -2.60
N GLN A 83 3.91 -40.71 -3.45
CA GLN A 83 5.29 -40.47 -2.98
C GLN A 83 5.42 -39.18 -2.17
N VAL A 84 4.69 -38.12 -2.55
CA VAL A 84 4.75 -36.85 -1.82
C VAL A 84 3.91 -36.90 -0.55
N ASN A 85 2.68 -37.41 -0.63
CA ASN A 85 1.71 -37.32 0.46
C ASN A 85 1.90 -38.43 1.49
N ILE A 86 2.21 -39.66 1.08
CA ILE A 86 2.37 -40.80 1.99
C ILE A 86 3.83 -40.96 2.38
N ASP A 87 4.72 -41.16 1.40
CA ASP A 87 6.14 -41.38 1.70
C ASP A 87 6.79 -40.12 2.30
N GLY A 88 6.41 -38.92 1.81
CA GLY A 88 6.82 -37.65 2.41
C GLY A 88 6.31 -37.45 3.84
N THR A 89 5.08 -37.88 4.17
CA THR A 89 4.59 -37.83 5.56
C THR A 89 5.34 -38.81 6.44
N ASN A 90 5.67 -40.02 5.94
CA ASN A 90 6.52 -40.96 6.67
C ASN A 90 7.88 -40.34 7.02
N ASN A 91 8.52 -39.63 6.07
CA ASN A 91 9.78 -38.93 6.33
C ASN A 91 9.63 -37.87 7.45
N VAL A 92 8.51 -37.13 7.46
CA VAL A 92 8.23 -36.14 8.50
C VAL A 92 8.04 -36.80 9.86
N LEU A 93 7.23 -37.86 9.95
CA LEU A 93 6.98 -38.57 11.21
C LEU A 93 8.26 -39.24 11.74
N ALA A 94 9.09 -39.82 10.86
CA ALA A 94 10.37 -40.39 11.23
C ALA A 94 11.32 -39.31 11.79
N ALA A 95 11.46 -38.18 11.09
CA ALA A 95 12.27 -37.06 11.56
C ALA A 95 11.76 -36.48 12.88
N MET A 96 10.44 -36.40 13.10
CA MET A 96 9.86 -35.98 14.37
C MET A 96 10.18 -36.95 15.52
N ALA A 97 10.12 -38.26 15.27
CA ALA A 97 10.47 -39.27 16.25
C ALA A 97 11.96 -39.19 16.66
N GLU A 98 12.85 -38.91 15.70
CA GLU A 98 14.29 -38.73 15.96
C GLU A 98 14.59 -37.43 16.72
N THR A 99 13.92 -36.33 16.37
CA THR A 99 14.16 -34.99 16.94
C THR A 99 13.34 -34.69 18.19
N LYS A 100 12.42 -35.59 18.57
CA LYS A 100 11.49 -35.47 19.71
C LYS A 100 10.52 -34.29 19.61
N ALA A 101 10.16 -33.88 18.40
CA ALA A 101 9.07 -32.92 18.18
C ALA A 101 7.75 -33.54 18.65
N GLY A 102 7.03 -32.87 19.57
CA GLY A 102 5.90 -33.49 20.29
C GLY A 102 4.54 -33.35 19.62
N ARG A 103 4.41 -32.43 18.65
CA ARG A 103 3.13 -32.08 18.04
C ARG A 103 3.21 -31.84 16.53
N ILE A 104 2.18 -32.29 15.81
CA ILE A 104 2.00 -32.06 14.37
C ILE A 104 0.59 -31.52 14.05
N VAL A 105 0.52 -30.48 13.23
CA VAL A 105 -0.75 -29.96 12.69
C VAL A 105 -0.76 -30.15 11.18
N PHE A 106 -1.73 -30.90 10.67
CA PHE A 106 -1.88 -31.22 9.26
C PHE A 106 -3.02 -30.42 8.62
N THR A 107 -2.75 -29.77 7.50
CA THR A 107 -3.77 -29.12 6.68
C THR A 107 -4.48 -30.15 5.79
N SER A 108 -5.58 -30.71 6.31
CA SER A 108 -6.45 -31.67 5.62
C SER A 108 -7.56 -30.96 4.81
N SER A 109 -8.48 -31.70 4.20
CA SER A 109 -9.59 -31.13 3.44
C SER A 109 -10.88 -31.94 3.53
N ALA A 110 -11.99 -31.36 3.07
CA ALA A 110 -13.28 -32.03 3.01
C ALA A 110 -13.31 -33.34 2.20
N TYR A 111 -12.34 -33.57 1.30
CA TYR A 111 -12.29 -34.80 0.52
C TYR A 111 -11.97 -36.04 1.33
N VAL A 112 -11.53 -35.92 2.59
CA VAL A 112 -11.36 -37.07 3.49
C VAL A 112 -12.65 -37.90 3.61
N TYR A 113 -13.82 -37.26 3.44
CA TYR A 113 -15.13 -37.89 3.48
C TYR A 113 -15.58 -38.50 2.14
N ASP A 114 -14.77 -38.37 1.08
CA ASP A 114 -15.02 -38.97 -0.24
C ASP A 114 -14.04 -40.13 -0.49
N PRO A 115 -14.41 -41.39 -0.11
CA PRO A 115 -13.55 -42.55 -0.30
C PRO A 115 -13.41 -42.96 -1.77
N ALA A 116 -14.25 -42.45 -2.68
CA ALA A 116 -14.11 -42.70 -4.11
C ALA A 116 -12.97 -41.87 -4.71
N SER A 117 -12.68 -40.70 -4.14
CA SER A 117 -11.55 -39.84 -4.50
C SER A 117 -10.21 -40.41 -4.02
N GLU A 118 -9.21 -40.40 -4.90
CA GLU A 118 -7.83 -40.74 -4.52
C GLU A 118 -7.27 -39.74 -3.50
N ASP A 119 -7.49 -38.44 -3.71
CA ASP A 119 -7.07 -37.38 -2.78
C ASP A 119 -7.72 -37.64 -1.38
N GLY A 120 -8.99 -38.09 -1.36
CA GLY A 120 -9.71 -38.43 -0.14
C GLY A 120 -9.13 -39.63 0.61
N ARG A 121 -8.88 -40.73 -0.10
CA ARG A 121 -8.22 -41.92 0.48
C ARG A 121 -6.84 -41.61 1.04
N GLN A 122 -6.04 -40.81 0.33
CA GLN A 122 -4.70 -40.43 0.79
C GLN A 122 -4.77 -39.52 2.02
N GLN A 123 -5.72 -38.58 2.09
CA GLN A 123 -5.90 -37.74 3.28
C GLN A 123 -6.31 -38.57 4.50
N ALA A 124 -7.28 -39.46 4.34
CA ALA A 124 -7.69 -40.36 5.41
C ALA A 124 -6.51 -41.21 5.90
N ARG A 125 -5.71 -41.73 4.96
CA ARG A 125 -4.51 -42.50 5.28
C ARG A 125 -3.47 -41.67 6.06
N VAL A 126 -3.25 -40.42 5.69
CA VAL A 126 -2.36 -39.52 6.44
C VAL A 126 -2.91 -39.29 7.86
N GLU A 127 -4.21 -39.02 8.02
CA GLU A 127 -4.81 -38.85 9.34
C GLU A 127 -4.66 -40.12 10.21
N ASP A 128 -4.82 -41.31 9.64
CA ASP A 128 -4.54 -42.59 10.33
C ASP A 128 -3.07 -42.71 10.75
N MET A 129 -2.13 -42.28 9.89
CA MET A 129 -0.70 -42.28 10.21
C MET A 129 -0.38 -41.32 11.36
N LEU A 130 -1.00 -40.15 11.39
CA LEU A 130 -0.87 -39.21 12.51
C LEU A 130 -1.42 -39.80 13.81
N ALA A 131 -2.61 -40.41 13.75
CA ALA A 131 -3.22 -41.06 14.90
C ALA A 131 -2.39 -42.23 15.45
N ALA A 132 -1.73 -42.99 14.57
CA ALA A 132 -0.88 -44.11 14.94
C ALA A 132 0.53 -43.71 15.40
N SER A 133 0.93 -42.44 15.22
CA SER A 133 2.30 -41.97 15.50
C SER A 133 2.65 -41.85 16.99
N GLY A 134 1.64 -41.82 17.87
CA GLY A 134 1.81 -41.54 19.30
C GLY A 134 2.12 -40.07 19.63
N LEU A 135 2.15 -39.19 18.63
CA LEU A 135 2.33 -37.74 18.79
C LEU A 135 1.01 -37.06 19.14
N GLN A 136 1.07 -35.84 19.70
CA GLN A 136 -0.10 -34.96 19.68
C GLN A 136 -0.34 -34.50 18.23
N TRP A 137 -1.55 -34.68 17.72
CA TRP A 137 -1.84 -34.36 16.32
C TRP A 137 -3.18 -33.65 16.14
N VAL A 138 -3.23 -32.73 15.18
CA VAL A 138 -4.47 -32.09 14.76
C VAL A 138 -4.57 -32.15 13.24
N ALA A 139 -5.70 -32.61 12.72
CA ALA A 139 -6.02 -32.51 11.29
C ALA A 139 -7.08 -31.44 11.06
N LEU A 140 -6.72 -30.37 10.36
CA LEU A 140 -7.64 -29.27 10.03
C LEU A 140 -8.29 -29.56 8.68
N ARG A 141 -9.50 -30.13 8.70
CA ARG A 141 -10.27 -30.45 7.50
C ARG A 141 -10.93 -29.18 6.99
N CYS A 142 -10.27 -28.51 6.05
CA CYS A 142 -10.76 -27.24 5.54
C CYS A 142 -11.74 -27.42 4.38
N ALA A 143 -12.76 -26.56 4.35
CA ALA A 143 -13.56 -26.27 3.15
C ALA A 143 -12.66 -25.65 2.07
N LEU A 144 -13.25 -25.29 0.91
CA LEU A 144 -12.47 -24.66 -0.15
C LEU A 144 -11.87 -23.32 0.32
N ILE A 145 -10.56 -23.29 0.48
CA ILE A 145 -9.86 -22.12 1.00
C ILE A 145 -9.81 -21.03 -0.08
N VAL A 146 -10.44 -19.89 0.21
CA VAL A 146 -10.51 -18.70 -0.65
C VAL A 146 -9.99 -17.48 0.11
N GLY A 147 -9.67 -16.40 -0.61
CA GLY A 147 -9.21 -15.14 -0.03
C GLY A 147 -8.19 -14.44 -0.93
N ARG A 148 -7.98 -13.14 -0.73
CA ARG A 148 -7.17 -12.33 -1.65
C ARG A 148 -5.73 -12.80 -1.86
N ASN A 149 -5.19 -13.64 -0.96
CA ASN A 149 -3.82 -14.16 -0.97
C ASN A 149 -3.69 -15.55 -1.59
N VAL A 150 -4.80 -16.14 -2.05
CA VAL A 150 -4.78 -17.44 -2.72
C VAL A 150 -4.17 -17.32 -4.11
N ASP A 151 -3.16 -18.14 -4.40
CA ASP A 151 -2.40 -18.07 -5.64
C ASP A 151 -2.16 -19.43 -6.33
N ASN A 152 -2.81 -20.47 -5.83
CA ASN A 152 -2.66 -21.86 -6.24
C ASN A 152 -3.70 -22.28 -7.32
N TRP A 153 -4.00 -23.58 -7.40
CA TRP A 153 -4.97 -24.14 -8.34
C TRP A 153 -6.39 -23.55 -8.18
N VAL A 154 -6.78 -23.11 -6.99
CA VAL A 154 -8.07 -22.48 -6.73
C VAL A 154 -8.18 -21.17 -7.51
N ARG A 155 -7.12 -20.33 -7.47
CA ARG A 155 -7.03 -19.13 -8.31
C ARG A 155 -7.09 -19.49 -9.79
N ARG A 156 -6.42 -20.57 -10.23
CA ARG A 156 -6.47 -21.01 -11.62
C ARG A 156 -7.90 -21.41 -12.04
N LEU A 157 -8.59 -22.19 -11.23
CA LEU A 157 -9.97 -22.60 -11.51
C LEU A 157 -10.87 -21.37 -11.64
N PHE A 158 -10.82 -20.46 -10.66
CA PHE A 158 -11.71 -19.30 -10.63
C PHE A 158 -11.29 -18.11 -11.51
N ALA A 159 -10.12 -18.20 -12.14
CA ALA A 159 -9.70 -17.26 -13.20
C ALA A 159 -10.11 -17.74 -14.60
N LEU A 160 -10.88 -18.83 -14.74
CA LEU A 160 -11.48 -19.19 -16.03
C LEU A 160 -12.39 -18.06 -16.54
N PRO A 161 -12.42 -17.81 -17.86
CA PRO A 161 -13.23 -16.73 -18.42
C PRO A 161 -14.74 -16.99 -18.33
N VAL A 162 -15.14 -18.28 -18.27
CA VAL A 162 -16.52 -18.74 -18.27
C VAL A 162 -16.59 -20.09 -17.56
N TYR A 163 -17.72 -20.38 -16.92
CA TYR A 163 -17.99 -21.68 -16.31
C TYR A 163 -19.09 -22.46 -17.04
N PRO A 164 -19.02 -23.80 -17.09
CA PRO A 164 -20.10 -24.61 -17.63
C PRO A 164 -21.32 -24.65 -16.71
N GLY A 165 -22.51 -24.75 -17.30
CA GLY A 165 -23.79 -24.72 -16.60
C GLY A 165 -24.25 -25.95 -15.77
N PRO A 166 -23.81 -27.21 -15.96
CA PRO A 166 -24.25 -28.30 -15.09
C PRO A 166 -23.70 -28.04 -13.68
N ALA A 167 -24.50 -28.35 -12.66
CA ALA A 167 -24.10 -28.20 -11.26
C ALA A 167 -23.76 -26.77 -10.80
N ALA A 168 -24.16 -25.74 -11.56
CA ALA A 168 -24.03 -24.34 -11.13
C ALA A 168 -24.81 -24.05 -9.84
N ASP A 169 -25.90 -24.77 -9.56
CA ASP A 169 -26.74 -24.57 -8.37
C ASP A 169 -26.31 -25.44 -7.18
N ARG A 170 -25.20 -26.18 -7.29
CA ARG A 170 -24.67 -26.92 -6.15
C ARG A 170 -24.07 -25.98 -5.10
N VAL A 171 -24.33 -26.30 -3.85
CA VAL A 171 -23.76 -25.61 -2.69
C VAL A 171 -22.28 -25.97 -2.55
N VAL A 172 -21.46 -24.96 -2.29
CA VAL A 172 -20.02 -25.04 -2.08
C VAL A 172 -19.73 -24.34 -0.77
N GLN A 173 -19.18 -25.08 0.20
CA GLN A 173 -18.61 -24.49 1.40
C GLN A 173 -17.22 -23.94 1.09
N VAL A 174 -16.96 -22.74 1.59
CA VAL A 174 -15.67 -22.07 1.50
C VAL A 174 -15.20 -21.69 2.89
N VAL A 175 -13.92 -21.40 3.04
CA VAL A 175 -13.39 -20.73 4.22
C VAL A 175 -12.36 -19.69 3.81
N HIS A 176 -12.33 -18.57 4.52
CA HIS A 176 -11.36 -17.53 4.25
C HIS A 176 -9.94 -17.94 4.72
N THR A 177 -8.91 -17.60 3.95
CA THR A 177 -7.50 -17.88 4.29
C THR A 177 -7.10 -17.38 5.67
N ASP A 178 -7.65 -16.24 6.10
CA ASP A 178 -7.41 -15.68 7.44
C ASP A 178 -7.90 -16.61 8.55
N ASP A 179 -9.13 -17.15 8.43
CA ASP A 179 -9.69 -18.08 9.41
C ASP A 179 -8.90 -19.39 9.47
N ALA A 180 -8.48 -19.90 8.30
CA ALA A 180 -7.63 -21.08 8.21
C ALA A 180 -6.27 -20.86 8.91
N LEU A 181 -5.65 -19.69 8.73
CA LEU A 181 -4.40 -19.34 9.38
C LEU A 181 -4.58 -19.17 10.90
N ARG A 182 -5.61 -18.45 11.36
CA ARG A 182 -5.87 -18.26 12.81
C ARG A 182 -6.13 -19.58 13.52
N LEU A 183 -6.92 -20.47 12.92
CA LEU A 183 -7.13 -21.81 13.48
C LEU A 183 -5.84 -22.64 13.48
N SER A 184 -5.05 -22.56 12.40
CA SER A 184 -3.77 -23.28 12.31
C SER A 184 -2.77 -22.83 13.36
N ILE A 185 -2.63 -21.52 13.57
CA ILE A 185 -1.78 -20.96 14.63
C ILE A 185 -2.26 -21.44 16.01
N ARG A 186 -3.56 -21.37 16.28
CA ARG A 186 -4.11 -21.88 17.56
C ARG A 186 -3.80 -23.37 17.74
N ALA A 187 -4.03 -24.19 16.73
CA ALA A 187 -3.74 -25.63 16.77
C ALA A 187 -2.25 -25.93 17.02
N LEU A 188 -1.35 -25.09 16.48
CA LEU A 188 0.09 -25.24 16.69
C LEU A 188 0.49 -24.89 18.14
N LEU A 189 -0.02 -23.78 18.67
CA LEU A 189 0.49 -23.17 19.90
C LEU A 189 -0.24 -23.59 21.17
N ASP A 190 -1.55 -23.86 21.10
CA ASP A 190 -2.39 -24.17 22.26
C ASP A 190 -2.25 -25.65 22.66
N ARG A 191 -1.37 -25.92 23.63
CA ARG A 191 -1.00 -27.28 24.06
C ARG A 191 -2.13 -28.05 24.75
N GLU A 192 -3.20 -27.38 25.16
CA GLU A 192 -4.35 -27.98 25.83
C GLU A 192 -5.34 -28.62 24.85
N LEU A 193 -5.26 -28.25 23.57
CA LEU A 193 -6.09 -28.87 22.54
C LEU A 193 -5.81 -30.36 22.41
N LEU A 194 -6.88 -31.15 22.53
CA LEU A 194 -6.87 -32.59 22.35
C LEU A 194 -6.54 -32.96 20.90
N SER A 195 -5.90 -34.11 20.73
CA SER A 195 -5.63 -34.62 19.39
C SER A 195 -6.91 -35.02 18.66
N GLY A 196 -6.93 -34.82 17.35
CA GLY A 196 -8.05 -35.19 16.51
C GLY A 196 -8.25 -34.30 15.29
N ALA A 197 -9.25 -34.66 14.49
CA ALA A 197 -9.65 -33.86 13.33
C ALA A 197 -10.72 -32.82 13.70
N VAL A 198 -10.65 -31.64 13.09
CA VAL A 198 -11.66 -30.59 13.22
C VAL A 198 -11.99 -30.02 11.83
N ASP A 199 -13.28 -29.87 11.59
CA ASP A 199 -13.84 -29.37 10.35
C ASP A 199 -13.92 -27.83 10.39
N LEU A 200 -13.44 -27.18 9.33
CA LEU A 200 -13.40 -25.73 9.22
C LEU A 200 -14.08 -25.25 7.93
N ALA A 201 -15.18 -24.53 8.09
CA ALA A 201 -15.90 -23.82 7.03
C ALA A 201 -16.36 -22.44 7.52
N ALA A 202 -16.69 -21.54 6.59
CA ALA A 202 -17.46 -20.34 6.89
C ALA A 202 -18.84 -20.72 7.49
N PRO A 203 -19.48 -19.84 8.28
CA PRO A 203 -20.74 -20.14 8.96
C PRO A 203 -21.92 -20.39 8.00
N ASP A 204 -21.83 -19.86 6.79
CA ASP A 204 -22.79 -19.98 5.68
C ASP A 204 -22.14 -20.66 4.46
N ALA A 205 -22.93 -20.88 3.41
CA ALA A 205 -22.48 -21.49 2.17
C ALA A 205 -23.13 -20.83 0.96
N LEU A 206 -22.49 -20.95 -0.21
CA LEU A 206 -22.97 -20.36 -1.46
C LEU A 206 -23.19 -21.43 -2.50
N THR A 207 -24.12 -21.19 -3.41
CA THR A 207 -24.14 -21.93 -4.68
C THR A 207 -22.95 -21.53 -5.56
N PHE A 208 -22.49 -22.44 -6.40
CA PHE A 208 -21.45 -22.12 -7.38
C PHE A 208 -21.86 -20.96 -8.31
N ARG A 209 -23.16 -20.81 -8.58
CA ARG A 209 -23.74 -19.69 -9.33
C ARG A 209 -23.53 -18.36 -8.63
N GLN A 210 -23.77 -18.30 -7.32
CA GLN A 210 -23.48 -17.09 -6.52
C GLN A 210 -21.99 -16.78 -6.53
N ILE A 211 -21.12 -17.79 -6.38
CA ILE A 211 -19.67 -17.60 -6.49
C ILE A 211 -19.28 -17.01 -7.85
N ALA A 212 -19.78 -17.59 -8.94
CA ALA A 212 -19.52 -17.10 -10.29
C ALA A 212 -20.01 -15.66 -10.50
N ALA A 213 -21.18 -15.31 -9.95
CA ALA A 213 -21.75 -13.97 -10.01
C ALA A 213 -20.88 -12.95 -9.26
N VAL A 214 -20.45 -13.26 -8.03
CA VAL A 214 -19.54 -12.39 -7.25
C VAL A 214 -18.21 -12.17 -7.99
N LEU A 215 -17.69 -13.21 -8.66
CA LEU A 215 -16.45 -13.11 -9.44
C LEU A 215 -16.64 -12.47 -10.83
N GLY A 216 -17.87 -12.10 -11.20
CA GLY A 216 -18.19 -11.48 -12.49
C GLY A 216 -17.93 -12.40 -13.69
N ARG A 217 -18.11 -13.72 -13.52
CA ARG A 217 -17.85 -14.73 -14.55
C ARG A 217 -19.15 -15.36 -15.05
N PRO A 218 -19.42 -15.33 -16.36
CA PRO A 218 -20.64 -15.91 -16.91
C PRO A 218 -20.65 -17.43 -16.78
N ILE A 219 -21.85 -17.98 -16.61
CA ILE A 219 -22.12 -19.42 -16.70
C ILE A 219 -22.81 -19.68 -18.04
N VAL A 220 -22.27 -20.61 -18.83
CA VAL A 220 -22.82 -20.94 -20.17
C VAL A 220 -23.39 -22.36 -20.23
N PRO A 221 -24.53 -22.55 -20.93
CA PRO A 221 -25.11 -23.87 -21.16
C PRO A 221 -24.15 -24.82 -21.87
N THR A 222 -24.31 -26.12 -21.63
CA THR A 222 -23.34 -27.12 -22.05
C THR A 222 -23.27 -27.43 -23.54
N GLY A 223 -24.29 -27.06 -24.31
CA GLY A 223 -24.37 -27.33 -25.75
C GLY A 223 -23.48 -26.46 -26.63
N ALA A 224 -22.85 -25.41 -26.12
CA ALA A 224 -22.28 -24.33 -26.95
C ALA A 224 -20.74 -24.38 -27.16
N THR A 225 -20.02 -25.45 -26.79
CA THR A 225 -18.54 -25.48 -26.94
C THR A 225 -18.00 -26.87 -27.33
N PRO A 226 -17.46 -27.08 -28.53
CA PRO A 226 -17.07 -28.41 -29.03
C PRO A 226 -15.75 -28.98 -28.46
N LEU A 227 -15.07 -28.31 -27.52
CA LEU A 227 -13.71 -28.67 -27.03
C LEU A 227 -13.68 -29.46 -25.69
N ARG A 228 -14.66 -30.34 -25.45
CA ARG A 228 -15.24 -30.50 -24.10
C ARG A 228 -14.88 -31.68 -23.19
N ARG A 229 -13.97 -32.61 -23.52
CA ARG A 229 -13.74 -33.81 -22.65
C ARG A 229 -12.30 -34.07 -22.18
N ARG A 230 -11.35 -33.17 -22.45
CA ARG A 230 -9.92 -33.40 -22.09
C ARG A 230 -9.24 -32.26 -21.32
N ALA A 231 -9.97 -31.24 -20.87
CA ALA A 231 -9.38 -30.11 -20.16
C ALA A 231 -9.41 -30.34 -18.64
N THR A 232 -8.23 -30.36 -18.00
CA THR A 232 -8.04 -30.55 -16.55
C THR A 232 -8.88 -29.61 -15.68
N ALA A 233 -9.21 -28.43 -16.18
CA ALA A 233 -10.03 -27.43 -15.49
C ALA A 233 -11.47 -27.91 -15.20
N PHE A 234 -12.03 -28.82 -16.01
CA PHE A 234 -13.36 -29.38 -15.75
C PHE A 234 -13.37 -30.40 -14.63
N ALA A 235 -12.31 -31.22 -14.50
CA ALA A 235 -12.18 -32.15 -13.38
C ALA A 235 -11.99 -31.40 -12.04
N GLU A 236 -11.23 -30.29 -12.05
CA GLU A 236 -11.10 -29.41 -10.87
C GLU A 236 -12.43 -28.75 -10.49
N LEU A 237 -13.27 -28.43 -11.48
CA LEU A 237 -14.58 -27.86 -11.25
C LEU A 237 -15.56 -28.88 -10.67
N GLU A 238 -15.64 -30.08 -11.26
CA GLU A 238 -16.47 -31.17 -10.74
C GLU A 238 -16.12 -31.49 -9.29
N LEU A 239 -14.83 -31.51 -8.99
CA LEU A 239 -14.31 -31.71 -7.64
C LEU A 239 -14.83 -30.65 -6.66
N VAL A 240 -14.69 -29.36 -6.98
CA VAL A 240 -15.24 -28.28 -6.13
C VAL A 240 -16.75 -28.40 -5.96
N GLN A 241 -17.46 -28.78 -7.02
CA GLN A 241 -18.91 -28.96 -7.02
C GLN A 241 -19.38 -30.27 -6.36
N SER A 242 -18.47 -31.20 -6.04
CA SER A 242 -18.77 -32.48 -5.40
C SER A 242 -18.14 -32.62 -4.02
N ALA A 243 -17.54 -31.54 -3.50
CA ALA A 243 -16.92 -31.54 -2.18
C ALA A 243 -17.96 -31.91 -1.11
N PRO A 244 -17.65 -32.87 -0.21
CA PRO A 244 -18.52 -33.18 0.92
C PRO A 244 -18.75 -31.97 1.83
N ALA A 245 -19.92 -31.91 2.46
CA ALA A 245 -20.21 -30.90 3.46
C ALA A 245 -19.50 -31.24 4.78
N LEU A 246 -18.89 -30.22 5.39
CA LEU A 246 -18.21 -30.28 6.67
C LEU A 246 -19.16 -29.93 7.82
N ASP A 247 -19.00 -30.63 8.96
CA ASP A 247 -19.75 -30.37 10.19
C ASP A 247 -18.91 -29.56 11.17
N THR A 248 -19.24 -28.27 11.30
CA THR A 248 -18.50 -27.31 12.14
C THR A 248 -18.94 -27.30 13.60
N THR A 249 -19.84 -28.20 14.03
CA THR A 249 -20.30 -28.28 15.43
C THR A 249 -19.14 -28.37 16.42
N ARG A 250 -18.17 -29.26 16.16
CA ARG A 250 -16.99 -29.43 17.00
C ARG A 250 -16.11 -28.17 17.10
N LEU A 251 -16.00 -27.42 15.99
CA LEU A 251 -15.22 -26.18 15.94
C LEU A 251 -15.83 -25.11 16.88
N TYR A 252 -17.15 -25.04 16.95
CA TYR A 252 -17.85 -24.09 17.80
C TYR A 252 -17.92 -24.54 19.26
N ASP A 253 -18.33 -25.78 19.49
CA ASP A 253 -18.71 -26.26 20.82
C ASP A 253 -17.50 -26.70 21.65
N GLU A 254 -16.51 -27.36 21.04
CA GLU A 254 -15.31 -27.83 21.74
C GLU A 254 -14.15 -26.84 21.64
N TRP A 255 -13.94 -26.23 20.46
CA TRP A 255 -12.80 -25.34 20.24
C TRP A 255 -13.11 -23.87 20.54
N GLY A 256 -14.39 -23.50 20.67
CA GLY A 256 -14.81 -22.12 20.86
C GLY A 256 -14.33 -21.19 19.74
N PHE A 257 -14.02 -21.73 18.56
CA PHE A 257 -13.49 -20.96 17.45
C PHE A 257 -14.63 -20.52 16.53
N ARG A 258 -14.61 -19.25 16.14
CA ARG A 258 -15.60 -18.69 15.22
C ARG A 258 -14.88 -17.99 14.05
N PRO A 259 -15.19 -18.38 12.80
CA PRO A 259 -14.72 -17.67 11.62
C PRO A 259 -15.10 -16.19 11.69
N ALA A 260 -14.21 -15.31 11.21
CA ALA A 260 -14.47 -13.88 11.13
C ALA A 260 -15.19 -13.49 9.83
N TRP A 261 -15.19 -14.37 8.82
CA TRP A 261 -15.69 -14.12 7.48
C TRP A 261 -16.90 -15.01 7.17
N SER A 262 -17.94 -14.43 6.58
CA SER A 262 -18.98 -15.21 5.89
C SER A 262 -18.45 -15.78 4.57
N ALA A 263 -19.15 -16.75 3.99
CA ALA A 263 -18.85 -17.32 2.69
C ALA A 263 -18.93 -16.28 1.58
N GLU A 264 -19.94 -15.40 1.64
CA GLU A 264 -20.07 -14.29 0.69
C GLU A 264 -18.88 -13.33 0.80
N GLU A 265 -18.53 -12.87 1.99
CA GLU A 265 -17.41 -11.95 2.18
C GLU A 265 -16.07 -12.59 1.78
N ALA A 266 -15.86 -13.87 2.10
CA ALA A 266 -14.66 -14.60 1.74
C ALA A 266 -14.48 -14.70 0.20
N VAL A 267 -15.56 -14.88 -0.55
CA VAL A 267 -15.54 -14.92 -2.02
C VAL A 267 -15.42 -13.52 -2.63
N GLN A 268 -16.07 -12.52 -2.03
CA GLN A 268 -15.92 -11.12 -2.43
C GLN A 268 -14.46 -10.66 -2.27
N ASP A 269 -13.80 -11.04 -1.19
CA ASP A 269 -12.38 -10.77 -0.98
C ASP A 269 -11.48 -11.54 -1.96
N PHE A 270 -11.78 -12.82 -2.18
CA PHE A 270 -11.10 -13.66 -3.15
C PHE A 270 -11.15 -13.10 -4.58
N ALA A 271 -12.12 -12.26 -4.91
CA ALA A 271 -12.17 -11.59 -6.20
C ALA A 271 -10.85 -10.86 -6.53
N LEU A 272 -10.16 -10.27 -5.55
CA LEU A 272 -8.86 -9.62 -5.74
C LEU A 272 -7.77 -10.58 -6.24
N ALA A 273 -7.83 -11.86 -5.89
CA ALA A 273 -6.88 -12.86 -6.34
C ALA A 273 -7.02 -13.17 -7.85
N VAL A 274 -8.25 -13.12 -8.38
CA VAL A 274 -8.58 -13.47 -9.78
C VAL A 274 -8.78 -12.26 -10.70
N ARG A 275 -9.02 -11.06 -10.15
CA ARG A 275 -9.15 -9.82 -10.92
C ARG A 275 -7.88 -9.54 -11.71
N GLY A 276 -8.07 -9.09 -12.95
CA GLY A 276 -6.97 -8.86 -13.88
C GLY A 276 -6.24 -10.11 -14.35
N ARG A 277 -6.76 -11.31 -14.09
CA ARG A 277 -6.17 -12.58 -14.51
C ARG A 277 -7.14 -13.45 -15.30
N VAL A 278 -6.58 -14.26 -16.18
CA VAL A 278 -7.31 -15.29 -16.93
C VAL A 278 -6.50 -16.58 -17.00
N SER A 279 -7.17 -17.70 -16.82
CA SER A 279 -6.55 -19.02 -16.97
C SER A 279 -6.61 -19.51 -18.41
N VAL A 280 -5.46 -19.95 -18.93
CA VAL A 280 -5.32 -20.59 -20.23
C VAL A 280 -4.55 -21.91 -20.02
N GLY A 281 -5.26 -23.03 -20.11
CA GLY A 281 -4.71 -24.35 -19.79
C GLY A 281 -4.25 -24.43 -18.33
N LYS A 282 -2.98 -24.79 -18.11
CA LYS A 282 -2.40 -24.88 -16.76
C LYS A 282 -1.82 -23.55 -16.24
N ARG A 283 -1.82 -22.48 -17.04
CA ARG A 283 -1.20 -21.20 -16.73
C ARG A 283 -2.25 -20.13 -16.41
N VAL A 284 -1.94 -19.27 -15.45
CA VAL A 284 -2.69 -18.04 -15.17
C VAL A 284 -1.92 -16.88 -15.77
N ILE A 285 -2.59 -16.06 -16.57
CA ILE A 285 -1.98 -14.95 -17.31
C ILE A 285 -2.61 -13.64 -16.84
N SER A 286 -1.77 -12.65 -16.54
CA SER A 286 -2.22 -11.28 -16.24
C SER A 286 -2.70 -10.58 -17.51
N LEU A 287 -3.84 -9.91 -17.43
CA LEU A 287 -4.43 -9.17 -18.55
C LEU A 287 -3.68 -7.85 -18.77
N PRO A 288 -3.31 -7.51 -20.02
CA PRO A 288 -2.52 -6.30 -20.29
C PRO A 288 -3.28 -5.00 -19.97
N TRP A 289 -4.61 -5.05 -19.88
CA TRP A 289 -5.45 -3.91 -19.50
C TRP A 289 -5.89 -3.91 -18.03
N ARG A 290 -5.33 -4.74 -17.14
CA ARG A 290 -5.73 -4.77 -15.73
C ARG A 290 -4.54 -4.90 -14.80
N LEU A 291 -4.43 -4.11 -13.75
CA LEU A 291 -3.38 -4.28 -12.73
C LEU A 291 -3.85 -5.27 -11.67
N ALA A 292 -3.18 -6.41 -11.60
CA ALA A 292 -3.55 -7.49 -10.69
C ALA A 292 -2.83 -7.33 -9.34
N ASN A 293 -3.48 -7.71 -8.23
CA ASN A 293 -2.91 -7.59 -6.89
C ASN A 293 -1.54 -8.28 -6.76
N ILE A 294 -0.59 -7.65 -6.05
CA ILE A 294 0.75 -8.20 -5.74
C ILE A 294 0.72 -8.79 -4.33
N GLN A 295 0.93 -10.10 -4.23
CA GLN A 295 0.86 -10.84 -2.96
C GLN A 295 2.25 -11.13 -2.37
N ASP A 296 3.22 -11.38 -3.24
CA ASP A 296 4.58 -11.80 -2.91
C ASP A 296 5.51 -10.60 -3.11
N LEU A 297 5.80 -9.87 -2.02
CA LEU A 297 6.70 -8.73 -2.05
C LEU A 297 8.13 -9.21 -1.75
N PRO A 298 9.09 -9.00 -2.67
CA PRO A 298 10.44 -9.44 -2.45
C PRO A 298 11.10 -8.72 -1.27
N ALA A 299 11.87 -9.45 -0.47
CA ALA A 299 12.60 -8.88 0.67
C ALA A 299 13.74 -7.95 0.17
N VAL A 300 13.86 -6.76 0.77
CA VAL A 300 14.81 -5.72 0.32
C VAL A 300 16.25 -5.95 0.77
N ASP A 301 16.46 -6.86 1.71
CA ASP A 301 17.76 -7.27 2.25
C ASP A 301 18.26 -8.58 1.61
N ALA A 302 17.45 -9.23 0.79
CA ALA A 302 17.80 -10.48 0.14
C ALA A 302 19.04 -10.31 -0.78
N PRO A 303 20.10 -11.15 -0.61
CA PRO A 303 21.27 -11.13 -1.48
C PRO A 303 20.90 -11.36 -2.94
N THR A 304 21.64 -10.74 -3.86
CA THR A 304 21.46 -10.97 -5.29
C THR A 304 21.85 -12.40 -5.69
N GLU A 305 21.39 -12.88 -6.85
CA GLU A 305 21.71 -14.26 -7.32
C GLU A 305 23.22 -14.48 -7.48
N ASP A 306 23.96 -13.42 -7.78
CA ASP A 306 25.42 -13.39 -7.86
C ASP A 306 26.11 -13.15 -6.49
N GLY A 307 25.36 -13.17 -5.39
CA GLY A 307 25.88 -13.15 -4.02
C GLY A 307 26.17 -11.78 -3.43
N VAL A 308 25.83 -10.67 -4.09
CA VAL A 308 26.01 -9.33 -3.54
C VAL A 308 25.02 -9.11 -2.40
N VAL A 309 25.55 -8.78 -1.22
CA VAL A 309 24.77 -8.49 -0.02
C VAL A 309 24.57 -6.97 0.07
N PRO A 310 23.31 -6.48 0.06
CA PRO A 310 23.00 -5.06 0.23
C PRO A 310 23.48 -4.54 1.59
N LYS A 311 23.88 -3.26 1.67
CA LYS A 311 24.35 -2.61 2.91
C LYS A 311 23.61 -1.31 3.20
N LEU A 312 23.47 -0.95 4.48
CA LEU A 312 22.92 0.34 4.86
C LEU A 312 23.81 1.49 4.37
N ALA A 313 23.18 2.58 3.93
CA ALA A 313 23.85 3.72 3.30
C ALA A 313 24.18 4.85 4.29
N GLY A 314 23.49 4.92 5.43
CA GLY A 314 23.65 5.99 6.42
C GLY A 314 24.64 5.65 7.54
N PRO A 315 25.00 6.65 8.37
CA PRO A 315 25.80 6.45 9.56
C PRO A 315 25.10 5.51 10.54
N GLU A 316 25.87 4.68 11.27
CA GLU A 316 25.32 3.69 12.20
C GLU A 316 24.40 4.31 13.26
N ALA A 317 24.73 5.52 13.73
CA ALA A 317 23.93 6.26 14.70
C ALA A 317 22.62 6.85 14.14
N ASP A 318 22.52 7.01 12.81
CA ASP A 318 21.43 7.74 12.14
C ASP A 318 20.52 6.85 11.30
N ASN A 319 20.87 5.58 11.08
CA ASN A 319 19.97 4.62 10.43
C ASN A 319 18.75 4.33 11.33
N GLY A 320 17.58 4.13 10.69
CA GLY A 320 16.35 3.68 11.34
C GLY A 320 16.08 2.19 11.16
N GLU A 321 15.16 1.63 11.96
CA GLU A 321 14.77 0.21 11.89
C GLU A 321 14.28 -0.21 10.49
N PHE A 322 13.64 0.71 9.76
CA PHE A 322 13.03 0.43 8.44
C PHE A 322 13.88 0.87 7.24
N ASP A 323 15.13 1.27 7.46
CA ASP A 323 15.99 1.77 6.40
C ASP A 323 16.33 0.67 5.38
N THR A 324 16.35 1.05 4.11
CA THR A 324 16.57 0.13 3.01
C THR A 324 18.07 -0.04 2.76
N PRO A 325 18.61 -1.27 2.82
CA PRO A 325 19.98 -1.50 2.38
C PRO A 325 20.08 -1.42 0.86
N ILE A 326 21.18 -0.86 0.35
CA ILE A 326 21.40 -0.56 -1.06
C ILE A 326 22.37 -1.54 -1.71
N ASP A 327 22.15 -1.83 -2.99
CA ASP A 327 23.15 -2.47 -3.84
C ASP A 327 24.10 -1.39 -4.40
N PRO A 328 25.44 -1.53 -4.27
CA PRO A 328 26.40 -0.51 -4.69
C PRO A 328 26.33 -0.17 -6.18
N ARG A 329 25.73 -1.04 -7.01
CA ARG A 329 25.51 -0.82 -8.45
C ARG A 329 24.33 0.12 -8.75
N PHE A 330 23.48 0.38 -7.76
CA PHE A 330 22.31 1.27 -7.85
C PHE A 330 22.30 2.33 -6.73
N PRO A 331 23.30 3.22 -6.68
CA PRO A 331 23.61 3.96 -5.45
C PRO A 331 22.90 5.31 -5.31
N THR A 332 22.23 5.82 -6.35
CA THR A 332 21.74 7.22 -6.36
C THR A 332 20.26 7.31 -5.99
N PHE A 333 19.95 8.14 -4.99
CA PHE A 333 18.63 8.32 -4.40
C PHE A 333 18.27 9.80 -4.26
N LEU A 334 16.97 10.13 -4.40
CA LEU A 334 16.43 11.49 -4.29
C LEU A 334 15.19 11.47 -3.38
N ALA A 335 15.11 12.41 -2.43
CA ALA A 335 13.90 12.81 -1.73
C ALA A 335 13.02 13.55 -2.75
N THR A 336 12.08 12.84 -3.36
CA THR A 336 11.26 13.31 -4.49
C THR A 336 9.88 13.77 -4.01
N ASN A 337 8.93 13.99 -4.93
CA ASN A 337 7.49 14.08 -4.65
C ASN A 337 6.93 12.90 -3.82
N LEU A 338 7.68 11.81 -3.59
CA LEU A 338 7.31 10.79 -2.62
C LEU A 338 7.21 11.36 -1.19
N SER A 339 7.94 12.44 -0.88
CA SER A 339 7.79 13.18 0.37
C SER A 339 6.43 13.89 0.46
N GLU A 340 5.74 14.18 -0.65
CA GLU A 340 4.33 14.64 -0.62
C GLU A 340 3.37 13.55 -0.14
N ALA A 341 3.75 12.27 -0.30
CA ALA A 341 3.04 11.21 0.36
C ALA A 341 3.48 11.20 1.83
N LEU A 342 4.74 10.87 2.10
CA LEU A 342 5.18 10.62 3.47
C LEU A 342 6.47 11.41 3.74
N PRO A 343 6.38 12.64 4.29
CA PRO A 343 7.54 13.50 4.51
C PRO A 343 8.53 12.89 5.52
N GLY A 344 8.00 12.11 6.47
CA GLY A 344 8.74 11.38 7.48
C GLY A 344 9.42 12.28 8.53
N PRO A 345 10.05 11.69 9.56
CA PRO A 345 10.08 10.29 9.97
C PRO A 345 8.68 9.71 10.19
N PHE A 346 8.34 8.66 9.45
CA PHE A 346 7.02 8.04 9.53
C PHE A 346 6.88 7.09 10.73
N SER A 347 5.64 6.76 11.09
CA SER A 347 5.36 5.72 12.09
C SER A 347 5.55 4.29 11.52
N PRO A 348 5.88 3.30 12.38
CA PRO A 348 5.94 1.88 11.99
C PRO A 348 4.69 1.37 11.25
N SER A 349 3.50 1.76 11.70
CA SER A 349 2.26 1.41 11.02
C SER A 349 2.19 1.99 9.59
N SER A 350 2.66 3.23 9.36
CA SER A 350 2.82 3.80 8.01
C SER A 350 3.78 2.97 7.13
N ALA A 351 4.81 2.35 7.70
CA ALA A 351 5.72 1.44 6.98
C ALA A 351 4.98 0.18 6.46
N SER A 352 4.10 -0.39 7.28
CA SER A 352 3.30 -1.58 6.94
C SER A 352 2.31 -1.35 5.80
N VAL A 353 2.06 -0.08 5.46
CA VAL A 353 0.97 0.31 4.57
C VAL A 353 1.51 1.09 3.36
N THR A 354 2.09 2.28 3.59
CA THR A 354 2.55 3.18 2.53
C THR A 354 3.87 2.70 1.91
N VAL A 355 4.87 2.37 2.73
CA VAL A 355 6.16 1.84 2.22
C VAL A 355 5.92 0.51 1.49
N ARG A 356 5.15 -0.39 2.11
CA ARG A 356 4.75 -1.67 1.52
C ARG A 356 4.00 -1.48 0.19
N GLY A 357 3.05 -0.55 0.14
CA GLY A 357 2.26 -0.21 -1.05
C GLY A 357 3.13 0.32 -2.20
N LEU A 358 4.05 1.22 -1.90
CA LEU A 358 4.99 1.76 -2.88
C LEU A 358 5.93 0.68 -3.45
N ARG A 359 6.39 -0.25 -2.60
CA ARG A 359 7.17 -1.42 -3.04
C ARG A 359 6.33 -2.34 -3.94
N ALA A 360 5.05 -2.58 -3.61
CA ALA A 360 4.12 -3.30 -4.49
C ALA A 360 3.98 -2.61 -5.86
N GLY A 361 3.92 -1.27 -5.85
CA GLY A 361 3.96 -0.45 -7.05
C GLY A 361 5.21 -0.69 -7.90
N GLY A 362 6.38 -0.81 -7.27
CA GLY A 362 7.66 -1.17 -7.90
C GLY A 362 7.64 -2.54 -8.58
N VAL A 363 7.12 -3.57 -7.89
CA VAL A 363 6.89 -4.90 -8.49
C VAL A 363 5.98 -4.80 -9.71
N GLY A 364 4.86 -4.08 -9.59
CA GLY A 364 3.93 -3.86 -10.70
C GLY A 364 4.59 -3.19 -11.90
N ILE A 365 5.42 -2.16 -11.68
CA ILE A 365 6.20 -1.50 -12.73
C ILE A 365 7.19 -2.50 -13.39
N ALA A 366 7.91 -3.28 -12.59
CA ALA A 366 8.87 -4.27 -13.07
C ALA A 366 8.20 -5.33 -13.97
N GLU A 367 7.04 -5.85 -13.57
CA GLU A 367 6.25 -6.81 -14.35
C GLU A 367 5.75 -6.26 -15.69
N ARG A 368 5.52 -4.94 -15.75
CA ARG A 368 5.04 -4.23 -16.94
C ARG A 368 6.13 -3.84 -17.91
N LEU A 369 7.24 -3.31 -17.41
CA LEU A 369 8.34 -2.84 -18.26
C LEU A 369 9.26 -4.00 -18.70
N ARG A 370 9.38 -5.06 -17.87
CA ARG A 370 10.20 -6.26 -18.12
C ARG A 370 11.60 -5.96 -18.67
N PRO A 371 12.41 -5.11 -18.00
CA PRO A 371 13.76 -4.82 -18.47
C PRO A 371 14.66 -6.07 -18.47
N GLY A 372 14.39 -7.04 -17.60
CA GLY A 372 15.12 -8.29 -17.42
C GLY A 372 16.30 -8.18 -16.46
N GLY A 373 16.79 -9.35 -16.01
CA GLY A 373 17.97 -9.48 -15.16
C GLY A 373 17.90 -8.70 -13.85
N ILE A 374 19.06 -8.28 -13.36
CA ILE A 374 19.20 -7.54 -12.11
C ILE A 374 18.42 -6.22 -12.08
N VAL A 375 18.32 -5.54 -13.22
CA VAL A 375 17.58 -4.26 -13.31
C VAL A 375 16.10 -4.45 -12.98
N GLN A 376 15.48 -5.52 -13.50
CA GLN A 376 14.07 -5.80 -13.19
C GLN A 376 13.87 -6.12 -11.70
N ARG A 377 14.79 -6.90 -11.14
CA ARG A 377 14.80 -7.24 -9.72
C ARG A 377 14.95 -5.98 -8.86
N GLU A 378 15.87 -5.09 -9.22
CA GLU A 378 16.10 -3.84 -8.49
C GLU A 378 14.87 -2.92 -8.55
N ILE A 379 14.21 -2.81 -9.71
CA ILE A 379 12.96 -2.06 -9.83
C ILE A 379 11.87 -2.67 -8.93
N ALA A 380 11.79 -4.00 -8.87
CA ALA A 380 10.80 -4.68 -8.03
C ALA A 380 11.05 -4.47 -6.53
N MET A 381 12.31 -4.44 -6.09
CA MET A 381 12.69 -4.37 -4.67
C MET A 381 12.85 -2.95 -4.14
N ARG A 382 13.54 -2.08 -4.89
CA ARG A 382 14.13 -0.83 -4.36
C ARG A 382 13.86 0.37 -5.27
N THR A 383 12.80 0.37 -6.09
CA THR A 383 12.35 1.62 -6.77
C THR A 383 12.08 2.74 -5.75
N VAL A 384 11.62 2.36 -4.56
CA VAL A 384 11.49 3.24 -3.40
C VAL A 384 12.33 2.67 -2.26
N ALA A 385 13.15 3.53 -1.67
CA ALA A 385 13.99 3.23 -0.51
C ALA A 385 13.60 4.11 0.69
N VAL A 386 13.99 3.67 1.87
CA VAL A 386 13.78 4.38 3.13
C VAL A 386 15.15 4.73 3.70
N PHE A 387 15.34 5.99 4.10
CA PHE A 387 16.52 6.43 4.84
C PHE A 387 16.08 7.39 5.95
N ALA A 388 16.51 7.16 7.19
CA ALA A 388 16.08 7.92 8.36
C ALA A 388 14.54 8.07 8.43
N HIS A 389 13.81 6.98 8.14
CA HIS A 389 12.33 6.94 8.06
C HIS A 389 11.71 7.95 7.06
N ARG A 390 12.41 8.27 5.98
CA ARG A 390 11.91 9.12 4.89
C ARG A 390 11.99 8.40 3.55
N LEU A 391 11.08 8.73 2.64
CA LEU A 391 10.97 8.06 1.34
C LEU A 391 11.90 8.68 0.30
N TYR A 392 12.66 7.82 -0.38
CA TYR A 392 13.53 8.20 -1.48
C TYR A 392 13.20 7.39 -2.74
N GLY A 393 13.24 8.05 -3.90
CA GLY A 393 13.15 7.40 -5.20
C GLY A 393 14.54 6.95 -5.66
N ALA A 394 14.67 5.70 -6.14
CA ALA A 394 15.92 5.20 -6.70
C ALA A 394 16.13 5.72 -8.13
N ILE A 395 17.03 6.70 -8.25
CA ILE A 395 17.31 7.38 -9.50
C ILE A 395 18.02 6.48 -10.50
N THR A 396 18.97 5.65 -10.05
CA THR A 396 19.67 4.71 -10.93
C THR A 396 18.68 3.72 -11.55
N SER A 397 17.73 3.22 -10.77
CA SER A 397 16.64 2.35 -11.25
C SER A 397 15.70 3.08 -12.22
N ALA A 398 15.32 4.32 -11.91
CA ALA A 398 14.50 5.15 -12.79
C ALA A 398 15.17 5.43 -14.14
N HIS A 399 16.50 5.57 -14.18
CA HIS A 399 17.25 5.70 -15.43
C HIS A 399 17.09 4.48 -16.33
N PHE A 400 17.23 3.27 -15.79
CA PHE A 400 17.02 2.04 -16.56
C PHE A 400 15.57 1.82 -16.96
N MET A 401 14.62 2.22 -16.12
CA MET A 401 13.20 2.27 -16.51
C MET A 401 13.00 3.18 -17.73
N ALA A 402 13.63 4.36 -17.73
CA ALA A 402 13.53 5.29 -18.84
C ALA A 402 14.16 4.76 -20.15
N GLU A 403 15.18 3.89 -20.09
CA GLU A 403 15.69 3.20 -21.29
C GLU A 403 14.64 2.28 -21.96
N THR A 404 13.62 1.86 -21.22
CA THR A 404 12.52 1.06 -21.78
C THR A 404 11.47 1.90 -22.50
N VAL A 405 11.49 3.23 -22.34
CA VAL A 405 10.54 4.15 -22.98
C VAL A 405 11.05 4.52 -24.38
N PRO A 406 10.29 4.20 -25.45
CA PRO A 406 10.72 4.54 -26.81
C PRO A 406 10.63 6.05 -27.06
N PHE A 407 11.50 6.55 -27.94
CA PHE A 407 11.51 7.94 -28.43
C PHE A 407 11.82 9.03 -27.39
N ALA A 408 12.13 8.66 -26.15
CA ALA A 408 12.58 9.58 -25.11
C ALA A 408 14.01 9.27 -24.68
N LYS A 409 14.85 10.29 -24.49
CA LYS A 409 16.16 10.11 -23.87
C LYS A 409 15.96 9.92 -22.35
N PRO A 410 16.67 9.02 -21.67
CA PRO A 410 16.58 8.86 -20.22
C PRO A 410 16.77 10.17 -19.46
N ALA A 411 17.72 11.01 -19.88
CA ALA A 411 17.92 12.34 -19.30
C ALA A 411 16.69 13.26 -19.40
N THR A 412 15.82 13.09 -20.40
CA THR A 412 14.56 13.85 -20.51
C THR A 412 13.54 13.41 -19.47
N ILE A 413 13.58 12.16 -19.03
CA ILE A 413 12.65 11.56 -18.06
C ILE A 413 13.17 11.69 -16.62
N VAL A 414 14.49 11.63 -16.42
CA VAL A 414 15.10 11.68 -15.09
C VAL A 414 15.57 13.09 -14.74
N SER A 415 16.26 13.79 -15.65
CA SER A 415 16.92 15.08 -15.35
C SER A 415 16.13 16.31 -15.79
N ASN A 416 15.35 16.22 -16.87
CA ASN A 416 14.56 17.34 -17.44
C ASN A 416 13.04 17.11 -17.37
N SER A 417 12.61 16.16 -16.55
CA SER A 417 11.19 15.92 -16.35
C SER A 417 10.66 16.84 -15.26
N GLY A 418 9.40 17.27 -15.38
CA GLY A 418 8.72 17.91 -14.26
C GLY A 418 8.38 16.95 -13.11
N PHE A 419 8.94 15.73 -13.11
CA PHE A 419 8.67 14.69 -12.12
C PHE A 419 9.70 14.68 -10.98
N PHE A 420 10.98 14.88 -11.27
CA PHE A 420 12.07 14.83 -10.27
C PHE A 420 12.73 16.18 -9.98
N GLY A 421 12.23 17.25 -10.61
CA GLY A 421 12.75 18.62 -10.42
C GLY A 421 14.08 18.89 -11.15
N PRO A 422 14.43 20.17 -11.37
CA PRO A 422 15.69 20.60 -11.99
C PRO A 422 16.93 20.35 -11.12
N SER A 423 16.77 20.12 -9.83
CA SER A 423 17.81 19.84 -8.83
C SER A 423 18.64 18.56 -9.10
N MET A 424 18.22 17.73 -10.06
CA MET A 424 18.92 16.55 -10.57
C MET A 424 20.15 16.82 -11.44
N ALA A 425 20.37 18.05 -11.91
CA ALA A 425 21.38 18.32 -12.94
C ALA A 425 22.85 18.12 -12.48
N SER A 426 23.11 17.98 -11.18
CA SER A 426 24.46 18.04 -10.61
C SER A 426 25.05 16.70 -10.12
N LEU A 427 24.30 15.59 -10.06
CA LEU A 427 24.75 14.34 -9.42
C LEU A 427 24.95 13.15 -10.39
N PRO A 428 25.93 12.27 -10.10
CA PRO A 428 26.17 11.09 -10.92
C PRO A 428 25.03 10.07 -10.75
N ILE A 429 24.46 9.63 -11.87
CA ILE A 429 23.40 8.61 -11.92
C ILE A 429 23.93 7.22 -11.53
N PHE A 430 25.22 6.98 -11.77
CA PHE A 430 25.90 5.70 -11.52
C PHE A 430 27.06 5.92 -10.56
N GLY A 431 27.29 4.94 -9.68
CA GLY A 431 28.49 4.91 -8.83
C GLY A 431 29.71 4.33 -9.53
N ALA A 432 30.68 3.90 -8.72
CA ALA A 432 31.90 3.26 -9.19
C ALA A 432 31.62 1.92 -9.90
N GLU A 433 30.64 1.17 -9.41
CA GLU A 433 30.20 -0.09 -10.02
C GLU A 433 29.03 0.15 -10.96
N ARG A 434 29.06 -0.51 -12.12
CA ARG A 434 27.97 -0.46 -13.10
C ARG A 434 27.30 -1.82 -13.23
N PRO A 435 25.97 -1.86 -13.35
CA PRO A 435 25.28 -3.09 -13.71
C PRO A 435 25.82 -3.62 -15.05
N PRO A 436 25.89 -4.95 -15.23
CA PRO A 436 26.37 -5.53 -16.48
C PRO A 436 25.52 -5.03 -17.66
N SER A 437 26.15 -4.33 -18.61
CA SER A 437 25.49 -3.85 -19.82
C SER A 437 25.67 -4.85 -20.96
N GLU A 438 24.59 -5.43 -21.48
CA GLU A 438 24.68 -6.31 -22.66
C GLU A 438 25.07 -5.51 -23.91
N SER A 439 26.22 -5.85 -24.53
CA SER A 439 26.92 -5.01 -25.50
C SER A 439 26.79 -5.42 -26.98
N SER A 440 25.85 -6.30 -27.35
CA SER A 440 25.70 -6.69 -28.77
C SER A 440 24.68 -5.82 -29.52
N ARG A 441 25.06 -5.34 -30.72
CA ARG A 441 24.23 -4.46 -31.57
C ARG A 441 22.90 -5.11 -31.95
N VAL A 442 22.90 -6.42 -32.19
CA VAL A 442 21.72 -7.22 -32.54
C VAL A 442 20.74 -7.31 -31.36
N ARG A 443 21.22 -7.62 -30.16
CA ARG A 443 20.36 -7.65 -28.96
C ARG A 443 19.81 -6.26 -28.63
N ARG A 444 20.58 -5.20 -28.86
CA ARG A 444 20.11 -3.81 -28.68
C ARG A 444 18.92 -3.49 -29.59
N GLN A 445 18.98 -3.90 -30.86
CA GLN A 445 17.89 -3.68 -31.81
C GLN A 445 16.63 -4.49 -31.46
N LEU A 446 16.79 -5.78 -31.09
CA LEU A 446 15.69 -6.62 -30.61
C LEU A 446 15.04 -6.03 -29.33
N ARG A 447 15.86 -5.52 -28.41
CA ARG A 447 15.41 -4.83 -27.20
C ARG A 447 14.56 -3.60 -27.55
N THR A 448 14.98 -2.76 -28.50
CA THR A 448 14.21 -1.59 -28.93
C THR A 448 12.85 -1.98 -29.49
N VAL A 449 12.78 -2.97 -30.39
CA VAL A 449 11.49 -3.43 -30.96
C VAL A 449 10.58 -3.99 -29.86
N ARG A 450 11.13 -4.80 -28.96
CA ARG A 450 10.40 -5.31 -27.78
C ARG A 450 9.86 -4.15 -26.93
N ASN A 451 10.69 -3.16 -26.62
CA ASN A 451 10.32 -2.02 -25.79
C ASN A 451 9.21 -1.17 -26.42
N ILE A 452 9.25 -0.94 -27.75
CA ILE A 452 8.16 -0.27 -28.48
C ILE A 452 6.85 -1.06 -28.34
N GLY A 453 6.90 -2.37 -28.55
CA GLY A 453 5.73 -3.24 -28.40
C GLY A 453 5.17 -3.23 -26.97
N VAL A 454 6.03 -3.39 -25.97
CA VAL A 454 5.66 -3.36 -24.53
C VAL A 454 5.05 -2.00 -24.16
N PHE A 455 5.68 -0.90 -24.58
CA PHE A 455 5.18 0.45 -24.32
C PHE A 455 3.80 0.67 -24.96
N GLY A 456 3.61 0.30 -26.23
CA GLY A 456 2.33 0.44 -26.91
C GLY A 456 1.22 -0.39 -26.26
N VAL A 457 1.51 -1.66 -25.95
CA VAL A 457 0.56 -2.56 -25.26
C VAL A 457 0.21 -2.03 -23.86
N ASN A 458 1.19 -1.55 -23.10
CA ASN A 458 0.95 -1.00 -21.77
C ASN A 458 0.15 0.31 -21.84
N LEU A 459 0.51 1.24 -22.73
CA LEU A 459 -0.20 2.50 -22.88
C LEU A 459 -1.66 2.27 -23.27
N VAL A 460 -1.92 1.49 -24.32
CA VAL A 460 -3.28 1.21 -24.81
C VAL A 460 -4.04 0.35 -23.81
N GLY A 461 -3.42 -0.72 -23.33
CA GLY A 461 -4.02 -1.67 -22.40
C GLY A 461 -4.40 -1.01 -21.08
N LEU A 462 -3.43 -0.44 -20.36
CA LEU A 462 -3.70 0.20 -19.06
C LEU A 462 -4.68 1.36 -19.21
N SER A 463 -4.59 2.17 -20.28
CA SER A 463 -5.57 3.25 -20.51
C SER A 463 -6.99 2.71 -20.68
N ALA A 464 -7.17 1.61 -21.40
CA ALA A 464 -8.48 1.02 -21.67
C ALA A 464 -9.13 0.42 -20.41
N GLY A 465 -8.34 -0.13 -19.48
CA GLY A 465 -8.85 -0.71 -18.25
C GLY A 465 -8.79 0.17 -17.01
N SER A 466 -8.08 1.30 -17.06
CA SER A 466 -7.90 2.22 -15.92
C SER A 466 -9.22 2.57 -15.23
N THR A 467 -10.25 2.93 -15.98
CA THR A 467 -11.57 3.28 -15.41
C THR A 467 -12.24 2.09 -14.72
N ARG A 468 -12.04 0.86 -15.21
CA ARG A 468 -12.59 -0.35 -14.58
C ARG A 468 -11.83 -0.69 -13.30
N ASP A 469 -10.49 -0.61 -13.31
CA ASP A 469 -9.69 -0.78 -12.10
C ASP A 469 -10.05 0.28 -11.04
N THR A 470 -10.31 1.53 -11.45
CA THR A 470 -10.81 2.58 -10.55
C THR A 470 -12.14 2.19 -9.93
N ARG A 471 -13.14 1.79 -10.73
CA ARG A 471 -14.47 1.41 -10.21
C ARG A 471 -14.38 0.22 -9.25
N ASP A 472 -13.71 -0.85 -9.66
CA ASP A 472 -13.57 -2.07 -8.85
C ASP A 472 -12.88 -1.76 -7.50
N TYR A 473 -11.92 -0.82 -7.48
CA TYR A 473 -11.24 -0.37 -6.25
C TYR A 473 -12.15 0.49 -5.36
N LEU A 474 -12.94 1.38 -5.96
CA LEU A 474 -13.93 2.18 -5.24
C LEU A 474 -14.93 1.29 -4.52
N ASP A 475 -15.48 0.30 -5.23
CA ASP A 475 -16.43 -0.67 -4.69
C ASP A 475 -15.84 -1.48 -3.51
N ASP A 476 -14.54 -1.81 -3.57
CA ASP A 476 -13.84 -2.52 -2.50
C ASP A 476 -13.69 -1.67 -1.24
N VAL A 477 -13.28 -0.41 -1.37
CA VAL A 477 -13.14 0.49 -0.21
C VAL A 477 -14.51 0.89 0.34
N ASP A 478 -15.52 1.05 -0.52
CA ASP A 478 -16.92 1.22 -0.09
C ASP A 478 -17.44 0.01 0.70
N ARG A 479 -17.04 -1.20 0.29
CA ARG A 479 -17.35 -2.42 1.05
C ARG A 479 -16.65 -2.41 2.40
N LEU A 480 -15.35 -2.12 2.45
CA LEU A 480 -14.60 -2.00 3.72
C LEU A 480 -15.28 -1.01 4.68
N GLU A 481 -15.69 0.15 4.19
CA GLU A 481 -16.39 1.17 4.98
C GLU A 481 -17.70 0.62 5.58
N ARG A 482 -18.51 -0.10 4.79
CA ARG A 482 -19.71 -0.77 5.29
C ARG A 482 -19.41 -1.86 6.32
N LEU A 483 -18.32 -2.62 6.13
CA LEU A 483 -17.94 -3.71 7.05
C LEU A 483 -17.37 -3.20 8.37
N ALA A 484 -16.67 -2.06 8.36
CA ALA A 484 -16.12 -1.44 9.56
C ALA A 484 -17.21 -0.76 10.41
N GLY A 485 -18.30 -0.32 9.78
CA GLY A 485 -19.33 0.50 10.42
C GLY A 485 -18.82 1.92 10.68
N ALA A 486 -19.74 2.89 10.77
CA ALA A 486 -19.38 4.28 11.09
C ALA A 486 -19.62 4.56 12.58
N GLY A 487 -18.66 5.22 13.26
CA GLY A 487 -18.82 5.68 14.64
C GLY A 487 -19.11 4.55 15.64
N GLU A 488 -20.24 4.61 16.33
CA GLU A 488 -20.64 3.65 17.37
C GLU A 488 -20.68 2.19 16.90
N GLU A 489 -20.86 1.92 15.60
CA GLU A 489 -20.83 0.56 15.08
C GLU A 489 -19.43 -0.07 15.10
N LEU A 490 -18.38 0.74 14.98
CA LEU A 490 -16.98 0.28 15.06
C LEU A 490 -16.69 -0.36 16.43
N THR A 491 -17.19 0.25 17.51
CA THR A 491 -17.01 -0.23 18.88
C THR A 491 -17.72 -1.56 19.16
N LYS A 492 -18.70 -1.94 18.32
CA LYS A 492 -19.46 -3.18 18.45
C LYS A 492 -18.76 -4.39 17.80
N LEU A 493 -17.72 -4.16 17.01
CA LEU A 493 -16.92 -5.25 16.44
C LEU A 493 -16.23 -6.04 17.54
N ASP A 494 -16.23 -7.37 17.45
CA ASP A 494 -15.36 -8.17 18.30
C ASP A 494 -13.90 -8.09 17.83
N ASP A 495 -12.95 -8.47 18.70
CA ASP A 495 -11.51 -8.32 18.41
C ASP A 495 -11.07 -9.13 17.18
N ARG A 496 -11.66 -10.31 16.96
CA ARG A 496 -11.36 -11.14 15.78
C ARG A 496 -11.73 -10.39 14.50
N ARG A 497 -12.92 -9.78 14.44
CA ARG A 497 -13.40 -9.09 13.25
C ARG A 497 -12.63 -7.79 13.05
N LEU A 498 -12.36 -7.06 14.13
CA LEU A 498 -11.54 -5.85 14.10
C LEU A 498 -10.16 -6.12 13.48
N LEU A 499 -9.43 -7.14 13.95
CA LEU A 499 -8.14 -7.54 13.39
C LEU A 499 -8.23 -7.97 11.92
N SER A 500 -9.22 -8.79 11.55
CA SER A 500 -9.43 -9.18 10.15
C SER A 500 -9.69 -7.97 9.24
N LEU A 501 -10.42 -6.97 9.71
CA LEU A 501 -10.70 -5.74 8.96
C LEU A 501 -9.47 -4.81 8.89
N ILE A 502 -8.63 -4.75 9.92
CA ILE A 502 -7.34 -4.05 9.89
C ILE A 502 -6.46 -4.61 8.76
N PHE A 503 -6.34 -5.94 8.66
CA PHE A 503 -5.59 -6.57 7.57
C PHE A 503 -6.23 -6.32 6.19
N LEU A 504 -7.56 -6.38 6.11
CA LEU A 504 -8.30 -6.08 4.87
C LEU A 504 -8.01 -4.64 4.40
N ALA A 505 -8.07 -3.67 5.32
CA ALA A 505 -7.84 -2.27 5.06
C ALA A 505 -6.39 -2.01 4.64
N ARG A 506 -5.40 -2.58 5.35
CA ARG A 506 -3.98 -2.54 4.98
C ARG A 506 -3.76 -3.01 3.55
N ASP A 507 -4.34 -4.16 3.17
CA ASP A 507 -4.16 -4.71 1.82
C ASP A 507 -4.87 -3.88 0.74
N HIS A 508 -6.00 -3.24 1.05
CA HIS A 508 -6.65 -2.29 0.14
C HIS A 508 -5.83 -1.01 -0.06
N VAL A 509 -5.15 -0.51 0.97
CA VAL A 509 -4.24 0.63 0.78
C VAL A 509 -3.03 0.22 -0.08
N VAL A 510 -2.44 -0.95 0.17
CA VAL A 510 -1.35 -1.50 -0.66
C VAL A 510 -1.79 -1.63 -2.12
N HIS A 511 -3.00 -2.12 -2.37
CA HIS A 511 -3.56 -2.20 -3.72
C HIS A 511 -3.79 -0.81 -4.35
N GLY A 512 -4.23 0.17 -3.56
CA GLY A 512 -4.37 1.57 -4.00
C GLY A 512 -3.05 2.14 -4.51
N TRP A 513 -1.95 1.92 -3.79
CA TRP A 513 -0.61 2.34 -4.21
C TRP A 513 -0.13 1.64 -5.49
N LEU A 514 -0.45 0.35 -5.66
CA LEU A 514 -0.19 -0.37 -6.91
C LEU A 514 -0.95 0.25 -8.09
N LEU A 515 -2.23 0.61 -7.92
CA LEU A 515 -2.99 1.30 -8.99
C LEU A 515 -2.47 2.73 -9.23
N ALA A 516 -1.97 3.40 -8.19
CA ALA A 516 -1.31 4.69 -8.31
C ALA A 516 -0.03 4.60 -9.15
N SER A 517 0.76 3.53 -9.04
CA SER A 517 1.96 3.33 -9.88
C SER A 517 1.59 3.16 -11.37
N GLY A 518 0.50 2.45 -11.66
CA GLY A 518 -0.06 2.37 -13.01
C GLY A 518 -0.52 3.72 -13.56
N SER A 519 -1.17 4.52 -12.70
CA SER A 519 -1.57 5.90 -13.02
C SER A 519 -0.35 6.76 -13.34
N PHE A 520 0.71 6.63 -12.55
CA PHE A 520 1.98 7.33 -12.75
C PHE A 520 2.60 6.99 -14.10
N MET A 521 2.67 5.71 -14.47
CA MET A 521 3.16 5.28 -15.79
C MET A 521 2.35 5.88 -16.94
N LEU A 522 1.02 5.88 -16.83
CA LEU A 522 0.14 6.46 -17.85
C LEU A 522 0.30 7.98 -17.96
N CYS A 523 0.28 8.70 -16.84
CA CYS A 523 0.50 10.15 -16.81
C CYS A 523 1.87 10.51 -17.41
N ALA A 524 2.93 9.77 -17.08
CA ALA A 524 4.25 9.97 -17.66
C ALA A 524 4.25 9.75 -19.17
N ALA A 525 3.64 8.66 -19.64
CA ALA A 525 3.53 8.36 -21.07
C ALA A 525 2.74 9.43 -21.85
N PHE A 526 1.58 9.87 -21.35
CA PHE A 526 0.79 10.93 -21.97
C PHE A 526 1.51 12.28 -21.96
N ASN A 527 2.24 12.60 -20.89
CA ASN A 527 3.05 13.82 -20.83
C ASN A 527 4.17 13.82 -21.88
N VAL A 528 4.85 12.69 -22.08
CA VAL A 528 5.86 12.55 -23.15
C VAL A 528 5.24 12.79 -24.54
N LEU A 529 4.05 12.21 -24.80
CA LEU A 529 3.34 12.41 -26.06
C LEU A 529 2.89 13.86 -26.27
N LEU A 530 2.32 14.49 -25.23
CA LEU A 530 1.88 15.88 -25.29
C LEU A 530 3.05 16.83 -25.53
N ARG A 531 4.17 16.64 -24.82
CA ARG A 531 5.40 17.43 -25.03
C ARG A 531 5.92 17.30 -26.46
N GLY A 532 5.88 16.10 -27.04
CA GLY A 532 6.24 15.88 -28.43
C GLY A 532 5.34 16.62 -29.43
N LEU A 533 4.05 16.79 -29.13
CA LEU A 533 3.06 17.42 -30.01
C LEU A 533 2.93 18.94 -29.82
N CYS A 534 3.20 19.44 -28.61
CA CYS A 534 2.83 20.79 -28.18
C CYS A 534 3.99 21.66 -27.69
N GLY A 535 5.17 21.07 -27.38
CA GLY A 535 6.25 21.79 -26.70
C GLY A 535 6.21 21.61 -25.17
N ARG A 536 7.07 22.33 -24.44
CA ARG A 536 7.35 22.07 -23.01
C ARG A 536 6.28 22.61 -22.04
N ASP A 537 5.45 23.56 -22.47
CA ASP A 537 4.65 24.41 -21.55
C ASP A 537 3.14 24.11 -21.54
N THR A 538 2.71 22.99 -22.12
CA THR A 538 1.29 22.60 -22.14
C THR A 538 1.00 21.47 -21.17
N ALA A 539 0.35 21.79 -20.05
CA ALA A 539 -0.29 20.82 -19.17
C ALA A 539 -1.81 20.81 -19.45
N PRO A 540 -2.46 19.64 -19.63
CA PRO A 540 -3.89 19.58 -19.81
C PRO A 540 -4.59 20.00 -18.51
N ALA A 541 -5.57 20.89 -18.60
CA ALA A 541 -6.44 21.20 -17.46
C ALA A 541 -7.21 19.94 -17.03
N ALA A 542 -7.26 19.67 -15.73
CA ALA A 542 -8.01 18.55 -15.19
C ALA A 542 -9.53 18.75 -15.35
N GLY A 543 -9.96 20.02 -15.34
CA GLY A 543 -11.35 20.46 -15.44
C GLY A 543 -12.05 20.54 -14.07
N PRO A 544 -13.31 21.03 -14.04
CA PRO A 544 -14.07 21.37 -12.83
C PRO A 544 -14.55 20.17 -11.98
N GLN A 545 -13.86 19.03 -12.08
CA GLN A 545 -14.20 17.78 -11.38
C GLN A 545 -12.97 17.18 -10.67
N LEU A 546 -11.98 18.02 -10.36
CA LEU A 546 -10.76 17.57 -9.69
C LEU A 546 -11.09 17.17 -8.25
N VAL A 547 -10.89 15.91 -7.88
CA VAL A 547 -11.24 15.46 -6.52
C VAL A 547 -10.42 16.16 -5.44
N SER A 548 -9.16 16.47 -5.71
CA SER A 548 -8.31 17.26 -4.81
C SER A 548 -8.78 18.71 -4.63
N ALA A 549 -9.66 19.22 -5.49
CA ALA A 549 -10.26 20.53 -5.36
C ALA A 549 -11.43 20.57 -4.36
N ARG A 550 -11.97 19.40 -3.96
CA ARG A 550 -13.17 19.33 -3.12
C ARG A 550 -13.03 20.05 -1.80
N SER A 551 -11.85 20.06 -1.19
CA SER A 551 -11.61 20.80 0.06
C SER A 551 -11.79 22.31 -0.16
N VAL A 552 -11.26 22.84 -1.27
CA VAL A 552 -11.42 24.27 -1.64
C VAL A 552 -12.89 24.57 -1.97
N GLU A 553 -13.57 23.70 -2.70
CA GLU A 553 -14.99 23.90 -3.03
C GLU A 553 -15.90 23.81 -1.79
N ALA A 554 -15.62 22.87 -0.87
CA ALA A 554 -16.31 22.75 0.42
C ALA A 554 -16.15 24.02 1.24
N MET A 555 -14.92 24.54 1.32
CA MET A 555 -14.63 25.83 1.95
C MET A 555 -15.43 26.97 1.34
N GLN A 556 -15.48 27.06 0.01
CA GLN A 556 -16.29 28.08 -0.68
C GLN A 556 -17.79 27.94 -0.39
N ARG A 557 -18.33 26.72 -0.41
CA ARG A 557 -19.75 26.46 -0.10
C ARG A 557 -20.09 26.81 1.34
N LEU A 558 -19.24 26.44 2.31
CA LEU A 558 -19.41 26.78 3.72
C LEU A 558 -19.29 28.29 3.96
N VAL A 559 -18.32 28.97 3.34
CA VAL A 559 -18.20 30.43 3.41
C VAL A 559 -19.45 31.12 2.85
N LEU A 560 -19.98 30.65 1.71
CA LEU A 560 -21.22 31.16 1.14
C LEU A 560 -22.44 30.90 2.02
N ALA A 561 -22.52 29.72 2.65
CA ALA A 561 -23.57 29.40 3.61
C ALA A 561 -23.50 30.28 4.86
N ALA A 562 -22.30 30.47 5.43
CA ALA A 562 -22.08 31.34 6.58
C ALA A 562 -22.47 32.78 6.29
N ARG A 563 -22.12 33.32 5.11
CA ARG A 563 -22.49 34.69 4.70
C ARG A 563 -24.00 34.93 4.59
N ARG A 564 -24.81 33.87 4.45
CA ARG A 564 -26.28 33.97 4.36
C ARG A 564 -26.95 34.08 5.73
N ASP A 565 -26.26 33.73 6.80
CA ASP A 565 -26.82 33.70 8.16
C ASP A 565 -25.99 34.57 9.12
N PRO A 566 -26.52 35.74 9.55
CA PRO A 566 -25.86 36.62 10.51
C PRO A 566 -25.57 35.96 11.87
N ALA A 567 -26.36 34.97 12.29
CA ALA A 567 -26.10 34.23 13.53
C ALA A 567 -24.83 33.38 13.39
N VAL A 568 -24.65 32.71 12.25
CA VAL A 568 -23.43 31.95 11.93
C VAL A 568 -22.21 32.87 11.90
N LEU A 569 -22.30 34.04 11.26
CA LEU A 569 -21.16 34.98 11.23
C LEU A 569 -20.74 35.43 12.63
N ARG A 570 -21.70 35.70 13.51
CA ARG A 570 -21.44 36.05 14.91
C ARG A 570 -20.76 34.90 15.67
N LEU A 571 -21.29 33.68 15.54
CA LEU A 571 -20.71 32.50 16.19
C LEU A 571 -19.31 32.16 15.67
N LEU A 572 -19.05 32.33 14.37
CA LEU A 572 -17.72 32.11 13.78
C LEU A 572 -16.69 33.17 14.19
N ALA A 573 -17.13 34.35 14.59
CA ALA A 573 -16.26 35.40 15.10
C ALA A 573 -15.88 35.21 16.58
N GLU A 574 -16.60 34.36 17.33
CA GLU A 574 -16.27 34.07 18.72
C GLU A 574 -14.94 33.28 18.85
N PRO A 575 -14.15 33.50 19.91
CA PRO A 575 -12.99 32.68 20.21
C PRO A 575 -13.40 31.30 20.76
N GLY A 576 -12.51 30.30 20.63
CA GLY A 576 -12.70 28.95 21.15
C GLY A 576 -13.37 27.98 20.16
N GLU A 577 -13.80 26.82 20.67
CA GLU A 577 -14.52 25.81 19.89
C GLU A 577 -15.97 26.23 19.64
N ARG A 578 -16.45 25.94 18.44
CA ARG A 578 -17.69 26.52 17.90
C ARG A 578 -18.68 25.46 17.46
N LEU A 579 -18.22 24.23 17.18
CA LEU A 579 -19.05 23.21 16.57
C LEU A 579 -20.31 22.88 17.39
N ASP A 580 -20.18 22.69 18.70
CA ASP A 580 -21.31 22.39 19.59
C ASP A 580 -22.32 23.55 19.66
N LYS A 581 -21.82 24.79 19.70
CA LYS A 581 -22.67 25.99 19.66
C LYS A 581 -23.40 26.07 18.32
N LEU A 582 -22.69 25.84 17.21
CA LEU A 582 -23.29 25.82 15.87
C LEU A 582 -24.35 24.72 15.75
N ALA A 583 -24.19 23.57 16.42
CA ALA A 583 -25.19 22.51 16.43
C ALA A 583 -26.52 22.93 17.06
N VAL A 584 -26.47 23.78 18.09
CA VAL A 584 -27.65 24.28 18.81
C VAL A 584 -28.23 25.53 18.14
N ASP A 585 -27.38 26.53 17.90
CA ASP A 585 -27.80 27.89 17.52
C ASP A 585 -27.86 28.09 16.00
N ALA A 586 -27.20 27.24 15.21
CA ALA A 586 -27.18 27.30 13.74
C ALA A 586 -27.26 25.90 13.10
N PRO A 587 -28.30 25.09 13.39
CA PRO A 587 -28.35 23.67 13.04
C PRO A 587 -28.27 23.40 11.53
N GLN A 588 -28.75 24.32 10.68
CA GLN A 588 -28.63 24.20 9.23
C GLN A 588 -27.18 24.33 8.75
N PHE A 589 -26.42 25.26 9.33
CA PHE A 589 -25.00 25.40 9.01
C PHE A 589 -24.18 24.23 9.56
N HIS A 590 -24.49 23.79 10.78
CA HIS A 590 -23.88 22.59 11.35
C HIS A 590 -24.15 21.34 10.50
N ALA A 591 -25.38 21.17 9.99
CA ALA A 591 -25.71 20.10 9.04
C ALA A 591 -24.88 20.22 7.74
N ALA A 592 -24.73 21.42 7.19
CA ALA A 592 -23.87 21.65 6.02
C ALA A 592 -22.40 21.30 6.30
N VAL A 593 -21.87 21.63 7.48
CA VAL A 593 -20.51 21.21 7.91
C VAL A 593 -20.41 19.69 7.96
N ARG A 594 -21.41 19.00 8.53
CA ARG A 594 -21.45 17.52 8.57
C ARG A 594 -21.51 16.89 7.17
N ASP A 595 -22.29 17.47 6.26
CA ASP A 595 -22.38 16.98 4.88
C ASP A 595 -21.05 17.12 4.14
N GLU A 596 -20.34 18.24 4.32
CA GLU A 596 -19.00 18.41 3.76
C GLU A 596 -17.99 17.46 4.42
N LEU A 597 -18.05 17.25 5.74
CA LEU A 597 -17.19 16.27 6.43
C LEU A 597 -17.46 14.83 5.98
N ALA A 598 -18.69 14.47 5.61
CA ALA A 598 -18.95 13.16 5.00
C ALA A 598 -18.22 12.99 3.66
N LEU A 599 -17.98 14.09 2.93
CA LEU A 599 -17.31 14.11 1.63
C LEU A 599 -15.78 14.24 1.73
N ILE A 600 -15.28 15.11 2.61
CA ILE A 600 -13.85 15.46 2.71
C ILE A 600 -13.22 15.15 4.07
N GLY A 601 -13.97 14.58 5.02
CA GLY A 601 -13.52 14.34 6.39
C GLY A 601 -12.30 13.43 6.50
N HIS A 602 -12.11 12.51 5.54
CA HIS A 602 -10.92 11.65 5.46
C HIS A 602 -9.63 12.40 5.07
N ARG A 603 -9.74 13.68 4.69
CA ARG A 603 -8.60 14.55 4.36
C ARG A 603 -8.06 15.25 5.60
N GLY A 604 -6.83 15.73 5.53
CA GLY A 604 -6.17 16.49 6.59
C GLY A 604 -4.67 16.56 6.31
N PRO A 605 -3.91 17.44 6.98
CA PRO A 605 -2.46 17.51 6.79
C PRO A 605 -1.78 16.18 7.08
N ALA A 606 -0.78 15.81 6.26
CA ALA A 606 -0.10 14.51 6.32
C ALA A 606 -1.08 13.33 6.20
N GLU A 607 -1.97 13.39 5.20
CA GLU A 607 -3.16 12.53 5.09
C GLU A 607 -2.85 11.02 5.05
N VAL A 608 -1.64 10.63 4.65
CA VAL A 608 -1.20 9.22 4.55
C VAL A 608 -0.31 8.74 5.70
N GLU A 609 0.06 9.62 6.64
CA GLU A 609 0.72 9.23 7.89
C GLU A 609 -0.33 8.69 8.86
N MET A 610 -0.08 7.54 9.49
CA MET A 610 -1.04 6.92 10.40
C MET A 610 -1.26 7.74 11.68
N LEU A 611 -0.24 8.45 12.18
CA LEU A 611 -0.35 9.33 13.34
C LEU A 611 -1.14 10.63 13.06
N SER A 612 -1.43 10.98 11.80
CA SER A 612 -2.03 12.27 11.49
C SER A 612 -3.51 12.36 11.88
N THR A 613 -3.97 13.61 12.00
CA THR A 613 -5.35 13.95 12.34
C THR A 613 -6.07 14.43 11.07
N SER A 614 -7.21 13.82 10.76
CA SER A 614 -8.07 14.23 9.65
C SER A 614 -9.08 15.30 10.05
N TYR A 615 -9.79 15.89 9.09
CA TYR A 615 -10.90 16.81 9.35
C TYR A 615 -12.07 16.11 10.05
N ALA A 616 -12.28 14.82 9.83
CA ALA A 616 -13.26 14.04 10.59
C ALA A 616 -12.80 13.79 12.04
N ASP A 617 -11.50 13.63 12.25
CA ASP A 617 -10.92 13.44 13.60
C ASP A 617 -10.94 14.77 14.40
N ASN A 618 -10.76 15.92 13.72
CA ASN A 618 -10.87 17.26 14.30
C ASN A 618 -11.71 18.20 13.42
N PRO A 619 -13.05 18.12 13.49
CA PRO A 619 -13.97 18.96 12.72
C PRO A 619 -13.81 20.46 12.97
N GLU A 620 -13.38 20.84 14.17
CA GLU A 620 -13.22 22.24 14.55
C GLU A 620 -12.13 22.92 13.70
N LEU A 621 -11.09 22.19 13.27
CA LEU A 621 -10.08 22.72 12.36
C LEU A 621 -10.71 23.28 11.07
N LEU A 622 -11.64 22.54 10.46
CA LEU A 622 -12.33 22.99 9.26
C LEU A 622 -13.17 24.24 9.54
N VAL A 623 -13.89 24.28 10.66
CA VAL A 623 -14.69 25.44 11.08
C VAL A 623 -13.80 26.68 11.29
N ARG A 624 -12.63 26.53 11.92
CA ARG A 624 -11.66 27.62 12.08
C ARG A 624 -11.09 28.09 10.76
N MET A 625 -10.81 27.19 9.82
CA MET A 625 -10.41 27.56 8.46
C MET A 625 -11.51 28.35 7.74
N VAL A 626 -12.78 27.97 7.89
CA VAL A 626 -13.92 28.72 7.30
C VAL A 626 -13.97 30.14 7.85
N ALA A 627 -13.82 30.30 9.17
CA ALA A 627 -13.75 31.62 9.81
C ALA A 627 -12.60 32.48 9.27
N LYS A 628 -11.40 31.90 9.10
CA LYS A 628 -10.24 32.58 8.49
C LYS A 628 -10.49 32.99 7.04
N THR A 629 -11.13 32.12 6.27
CA THR A 629 -11.45 32.38 4.86
C THR A 629 -12.47 33.51 4.69
N LEU A 630 -13.40 33.68 5.64
CA LEU A 630 -14.34 34.81 5.63
C LEU A 630 -13.62 36.17 5.70
N ALA A 631 -12.48 36.24 6.40
CA ALA A 631 -11.67 37.43 6.55
C ALA A 631 -10.66 37.66 5.40
N ALA A 632 -10.48 36.67 4.52
CA ALA A 632 -9.51 36.73 3.43
C ALA A 632 -10.06 37.46 2.19
N ALA A 633 -9.15 38.07 1.41
CA ALA A 633 -9.48 38.60 0.09
C ALA A 633 -9.77 37.45 -0.90
N PRO A 634 -10.72 37.63 -1.84
CA PRO A 634 -11.00 36.61 -2.84
C PRO A 634 -9.79 36.39 -3.76
N ALA A 635 -9.51 35.12 -4.08
CA ALA A 635 -8.43 34.74 -4.98
C ALA A 635 -8.65 35.28 -6.41
N PRO A 636 -7.59 35.59 -7.16
CA PRO A 636 -7.68 35.98 -8.57
C PRO A 636 -8.30 34.87 -9.43
N GLN A 637 -9.01 35.25 -10.50
CA GLN A 637 -9.52 34.29 -11.48
C GLN A 637 -8.38 33.69 -12.30
N SER A 638 -8.33 32.36 -12.41
CA SER A 638 -7.33 31.66 -13.21
C SER A 638 -7.59 31.80 -14.71
N HIS A 639 -6.53 31.82 -15.51
CA HIS A 639 -6.60 31.74 -16.97
C HIS A 639 -6.03 30.39 -17.42
N GLN A 640 -6.87 29.53 -17.98
CA GLN A 640 -6.41 28.25 -18.51
C GLN A 640 -5.77 28.44 -19.90
N PRO A 641 -4.56 27.90 -20.14
CA PRO A 641 -3.94 27.97 -21.45
C PRO A 641 -4.74 27.16 -22.48
N SER A 642 -4.87 27.70 -23.70
CA SER A 642 -5.63 27.04 -24.76
C SER A 642 -4.85 25.85 -25.36
N ILE A 643 -5.53 24.71 -25.52
CA ILE A 643 -4.92 23.51 -26.10
C ILE A 643 -5.09 23.53 -27.64
N PRO A 644 -4.00 23.42 -28.43
CA PRO A 644 -4.08 23.36 -29.89
C PRO A 644 -4.95 22.21 -30.40
N LEU A 645 -5.69 22.44 -31.50
CA LEU A 645 -6.62 21.45 -32.09
C LEU A 645 -5.99 20.07 -32.34
N ARG A 646 -4.74 20.04 -32.85
CA ARG A 646 -3.99 18.80 -33.14
C ARG A 646 -3.72 17.93 -31.92
N ALA A 647 -3.70 18.53 -30.72
CA ALA A 647 -3.37 17.86 -29.47
C ALA A 647 -4.61 17.50 -28.64
N LYS A 648 -5.79 18.00 -29.01
CA LYS A 648 -7.04 17.79 -28.26
C LYS A 648 -7.34 16.31 -27.96
N PRO A 649 -7.21 15.35 -28.90
CA PRO A 649 -7.50 13.94 -28.59
C PRO A 649 -6.60 13.37 -27.49
N ILE A 650 -5.30 13.65 -27.56
CA ILE A 650 -4.33 13.20 -26.55
C ILE A 650 -4.53 13.93 -25.23
N ALA A 651 -4.84 15.23 -25.27
CA ALA A 651 -5.13 16.02 -24.09
C ALA A 651 -6.40 15.54 -23.36
N LEU A 652 -7.45 15.15 -24.09
CA LEU A 652 -8.67 14.58 -23.50
C LEU A 652 -8.40 13.24 -22.80
N LEU A 653 -7.58 12.38 -23.42
CA LEU A 653 -7.15 11.12 -22.79
C LEU A 653 -6.27 11.38 -21.56
N ALA A 654 -5.32 12.31 -21.64
CA ALA A 654 -4.46 12.69 -20.53
C ALA A 654 -5.26 13.28 -19.37
N ALA A 655 -6.23 14.16 -19.64
CA ALA A 655 -7.12 14.72 -18.63
C ALA A 655 -8.02 13.65 -17.98
N ARG A 656 -8.51 12.68 -18.77
CA ARG A 656 -9.24 11.52 -18.23
C ARG A 656 -8.36 10.69 -17.30
N GLN A 657 -7.12 10.38 -17.69
CA GLN A 657 -6.20 9.62 -16.84
C GLN A 657 -5.83 10.38 -15.57
N LEU A 658 -5.68 11.71 -15.66
CA LEU A 658 -5.47 12.55 -14.49
C LEU A 658 -6.67 12.47 -13.53
N ARG A 659 -7.91 12.58 -14.04
CA ARG A 659 -9.12 12.42 -13.20
C ARG A 659 -9.21 11.03 -12.56
N ASP A 660 -8.98 9.96 -13.32
CA ASP A 660 -9.00 8.59 -12.79
C ASP A 660 -7.92 8.41 -11.68
N ARG A 661 -6.74 9.02 -11.84
CA ARG A 661 -5.68 9.06 -10.81
C ARG A 661 -6.16 9.75 -9.54
N GLU A 662 -6.77 10.93 -9.67
CA GLU A 662 -7.22 11.74 -8.54
C GLU A 662 -8.33 11.05 -7.74
N VAL A 663 -9.31 10.43 -8.42
CA VAL A 663 -10.36 9.64 -7.80
C VAL A 663 -9.78 8.44 -7.04
N ARG A 664 -8.82 7.73 -7.63
CA ARG A 664 -8.14 6.60 -6.95
C ARG A 664 -7.36 7.07 -5.73
N ARG A 665 -6.61 8.18 -5.85
CA ARG A 665 -5.84 8.73 -4.72
C ARG A 665 -6.75 9.13 -3.56
N ASP A 666 -7.87 9.80 -3.85
CA ASP A 666 -8.87 10.14 -2.83
C ASP A 666 -9.40 8.91 -2.10
N LYS A 667 -9.77 7.87 -2.86
CA LYS A 667 -10.29 6.64 -2.26
C LYS A 667 -9.23 5.88 -1.45
N MET A 668 -7.97 5.92 -1.89
CA MET A 668 -6.85 5.35 -1.15
C MET A 668 -6.60 6.09 0.18
N VAL A 669 -6.70 7.42 0.20
CA VAL A 669 -6.61 8.22 1.43
C VAL A 669 -7.78 7.90 2.36
N ARG A 670 -9.00 7.71 1.82
CA ARG A 670 -10.13 7.22 2.62
C ARG A 670 -9.89 5.83 3.20
N ALA A 671 -9.29 4.91 2.45
CA ALA A 671 -8.91 3.59 2.98
C ALA A 671 -7.86 3.69 4.11
N ILE A 672 -6.92 4.63 4.01
CA ILE A 672 -5.97 4.95 5.09
C ILE A 672 -6.69 5.47 6.32
N TRP A 673 -7.62 6.42 6.16
CA TRP A 673 -8.42 6.95 7.26
C TRP A 673 -9.25 5.85 7.95
N LEU A 674 -9.87 4.95 7.19
CA LEU A 674 -10.59 3.79 7.75
C LEU A 674 -9.65 2.86 8.54
N LEU A 675 -8.47 2.55 7.98
CA LEU A 675 -7.46 1.77 8.68
C LEU A 675 -7.02 2.45 9.98
N ARG A 676 -6.80 3.77 9.95
CA ARG A 676 -6.43 4.56 11.14
C ARG A 676 -7.51 4.46 12.22
N GLY A 677 -8.79 4.56 11.85
CA GLY A 677 -9.90 4.39 12.79
C GLY A 677 -9.94 2.99 13.41
N LEU A 678 -9.78 1.94 12.60
CA LEU A 678 -9.72 0.55 13.09
C LEU A 678 -8.52 0.34 14.04
N LEU A 679 -7.35 0.90 13.71
CA LEU A 679 -6.16 0.82 14.55
C LEU A 679 -6.37 1.56 15.89
N ARG A 680 -6.92 2.79 15.87
CA ARG A 680 -7.21 3.54 17.10
C ARG A 680 -8.21 2.82 17.99
N GLU A 681 -9.24 2.19 17.44
CA GLU A 681 -10.17 1.38 18.25
C GLU A 681 -9.45 0.18 18.89
N TYR A 682 -8.57 -0.50 18.16
CA TYR A 682 -7.77 -1.58 18.73
C TYR A 682 -6.82 -1.05 19.82
N GLY A 683 -6.14 0.07 19.58
CA GLY A 683 -5.28 0.74 20.55
C GLY A 683 -6.03 1.20 21.80
N ARG A 684 -7.26 1.70 21.65
CA ARG A 684 -8.16 2.06 22.75
C ARG A 684 -8.47 0.86 23.64
N ARG A 685 -8.83 -0.29 23.06
CA ARG A 685 -9.08 -1.53 23.81
C ARG A 685 -7.85 -2.01 24.57
N LEU A 686 -6.67 -1.90 23.96
CA LEU A 686 -5.41 -2.25 24.62
C LEU A 686 -5.02 -1.27 25.72
N THR A 687 -5.38 0.00 25.58
CA THR A 687 -5.22 1.01 26.64
C THR A 687 -6.15 0.70 27.82
N ASP A 688 -7.43 0.40 27.54
CA ASP A 688 -8.40 0.00 28.57
C ASP A 688 -7.98 -1.28 29.31
N ALA A 689 -7.30 -2.19 28.60
CA ALA A 689 -6.73 -3.42 29.18
C ALA A 689 -5.41 -3.20 29.93
N GLY A 690 -4.87 -1.98 29.94
CA GLY A 690 -3.59 -1.64 30.59
C GLY A 690 -2.35 -2.17 29.87
N VAL A 691 -2.47 -2.53 28.58
CA VAL A 691 -1.36 -2.98 27.73
C VAL A 691 -0.62 -1.80 27.09
N PHE A 692 -1.37 -0.74 26.72
CA PHE A 692 -0.83 0.52 26.20
C PHE A 692 -1.07 1.67 27.18
N ASP A 693 -0.23 2.70 27.08
CA ASP A 693 -0.40 3.94 27.85
C ASP A 693 -1.38 4.87 27.13
N THR A 694 -1.36 4.89 25.79
CA THR A 694 -2.24 5.72 24.96
C THR A 694 -2.77 4.93 23.76
N PRO A 695 -3.97 5.26 23.22
CA PRO A 695 -4.50 4.58 22.04
C PRO A 695 -3.59 4.67 20.82
N ASP A 696 -2.80 5.74 20.70
CA ASP A 696 -1.88 5.98 19.59
C ASP A 696 -0.60 5.12 19.66
N ASP A 697 -0.35 4.41 20.77
CA ASP A 697 0.76 3.45 20.87
C ASP A 697 0.68 2.35 19.81
N VAL A 698 -0.53 2.04 19.35
CA VAL A 698 -0.78 1.10 18.25
C VAL A 698 -0.04 1.46 16.95
N PHE A 699 0.20 2.76 16.71
CA PHE A 699 0.86 3.21 15.48
C PHE A 699 2.38 2.95 15.48
N TYR A 700 2.95 2.65 16.65
CA TYR A 700 4.34 2.24 16.81
C TYR A 700 4.55 0.73 16.60
N LEU A 701 3.51 0.01 16.20
CA LEU A 701 3.58 -1.38 15.76
C LEU A 701 3.41 -1.48 14.25
N LEU A 702 4.04 -2.48 13.65
CA LEU A 702 3.71 -2.93 12.31
C LEU A 702 2.31 -3.58 12.35
N VAL A 703 1.54 -3.45 11.27
CA VAL A 703 0.21 -4.07 11.20
C VAL A 703 0.30 -5.60 11.35
N ASP A 704 1.38 -6.20 10.86
CA ASP A 704 1.64 -7.65 10.98
C ASP A 704 1.96 -8.11 12.42
N GLU A 705 2.35 -7.18 13.33
CA GLU A 705 2.59 -7.45 14.75
C GLU A 705 1.30 -7.44 15.58
N LEU A 706 0.15 -7.05 15.01
CA LEU A 706 -1.13 -7.02 15.73
C LEU A 706 -1.81 -8.39 15.81
N ASP A 707 -1.42 -9.36 14.95
CA ASP A 707 -1.97 -10.72 15.01
C ASP A 707 -1.55 -11.44 16.31
N ALA A 708 -0.36 -11.14 16.81
CA ALA A 708 0.03 -11.40 18.19
C ALA A 708 1.05 -10.37 18.65
N LEU A 709 0.72 -9.67 19.72
CA LEU A 709 1.58 -8.64 20.26
C LEU A 709 2.92 -9.23 20.72
N PRO A 710 4.04 -8.54 20.46
CA PRO A 710 5.34 -8.89 21.00
C PRO A 710 5.31 -9.01 22.53
N THR A 711 6.15 -9.91 23.09
CA THR A 711 6.13 -10.23 24.54
C THR A 711 6.29 -9.01 25.46
N ASP A 712 7.12 -8.03 25.06
CA ASP A 712 7.30 -6.76 25.77
C ASP A 712 6.93 -5.59 24.84
N VAL A 713 5.64 -5.49 24.55
CA VAL A 713 5.10 -4.51 23.60
C VAL A 713 5.33 -3.07 24.07
N ALA A 714 5.23 -2.79 25.37
CA ALA A 714 5.47 -1.47 25.94
C ALA A 714 6.91 -1.00 25.68
N LYS A 715 7.91 -1.87 25.91
CA LYS A 715 9.31 -1.55 25.62
C LYS A 715 9.56 -1.36 24.12
N LEU A 716 8.91 -2.14 23.26
CA LEU A 716 9.02 -1.98 21.81
C LEU A 716 8.47 -0.64 21.34
N VAL A 717 7.28 -0.26 21.82
CA VAL A 717 6.64 1.04 21.54
C VAL A 717 7.54 2.18 22.01
N ALA A 718 8.03 2.13 23.26
CA ALA A 718 8.91 3.15 23.81
C ALA A 718 10.21 3.30 23.00
N ARG A 719 10.83 2.18 22.57
CA ARG A 719 12.02 2.20 21.71
C ARG A 719 11.74 2.88 20.37
N ARG A 720 10.67 2.50 19.68
CA ARG A 720 10.32 3.05 18.35
C ARG A 720 9.89 4.51 18.42
N ARG A 721 9.24 4.92 19.51
CA ARG A 721 8.94 6.34 19.78
C ARG A 721 10.21 7.16 19.98
N ALA A 722 11.16 6.66 20.78
CA ALA A 722 12.46 7.30 20.97
C ALA A 722 13.28 7.37 19.67
N GLU A 723 13.25 6.32 18.85
CA GLU A 723 13.87 6.31 17.53
C GLU A 723 13.26 7.35 16.59
N GLN A 724 11.93 7.42 16.50
CA GLN A 724 11.26 8.43 15.67
C GLN A 724 11.64 9.85 16.13
N ALA A 725 11.60 10.12 17.44
CA ALA A 725 12.00 11.41 18.00
C ALA A 725 13.47 11.76 17.70
N ARG A 726 14.39 10.78 17.77
CA ARG A 726 15.78 10.96 17.34
C ARG A 726 15.86 11.33 15.86
N LEU A 727 15.19 10.58 14.98
CA LEU A 727 15.23 10.78 13.53
C LEU A 727 14.55 12.09 13.06
N MET A 728 13.68 12.69 13.88
CA MET A 728 13.14 14.03 13.63
C MET A 728 14.25 15.09 13.60
N THR A 729 15.30 14.91 14.41
CA THR A 729 16.44 15.85 14.49
C THR A 729 17.46 15.66 13.37
N VAL A 730 17.39 14.54 12.64
CA VAL A 730 18.27 14.23 11.52
C VAL A 730 17.70 14.83 10.23
N VAL A 731 18.53 15.61 9.53
CA VAL A 731 18.22 16.17 8.20
C VAL A 731 19.04 15.41 7.16
N PRO A 732 18.52 14.30 6.60
CA PRO A 732 19.24 13.61 5.54
C PRO A 732 19.28 14.49 4.27
N PRO A 733 20.30 14.33 3.41
CA PRO A 733 20.43 15.13 2.20
C PRO A 733 19.28 14.82 1.25
N THR A 734 18.80 15.84 0.53
CA THR A 734 17.72 15.67 -0.45
C THR A 734 18.14 14.74 -1.59
N VAL A 735 19.43 14.69 -1.93
CA VAL A 735 19.97 13.76 -2.95
C VAL A 735 21.33 13.24 -2.49
N PHE A 736 21.61 11.96 -2.73
CA PHE A 736 22.92 11.38 -2.48
C PHE A 736 23.22 10.21 -3.42
N SER A 737 24.49 9.82 -3.47
CA SER A 737 24.96 8.64 -4.20
C SER A 737 25.94 7.84 -3.35
N GLY A 738 25.59 6.58 -3.07
CA GLY A 738 26.38 5.68 -2.25
C GLY A 738 26.03 5.83 -0.78
N HIS A 739 26.83 6.60 -0.05
CA HIS A 739 26.58 6.87 1.37
C HIS A 739 25.98 8.26 1.55
N TRP A 740 25.29 8.48 2.67
CA TRP A 740 24.78 9.79 3.05
C TRP A 740 25.24 10.16 4.47
N GLU A 741 25.33 11.46 4.73
CA GLU A 741 25.56 12.03 6.06
C GLU A 741 24.53 13.14 6.30
N PRO A 742 24.12 13.40 7.55
CA PRO A 742 23.23 14.51 7.87
C PRO A 742 23.76 15.84 7.33
N SER A 743 22.88 16.64 6.73
CA SER A 743 23.23 17.96 6.23
C SER A 743 23.43 18.94 7.38
N ASN A 744 24.68 19.30 7.67
CA ASN A 744 25.05 20.22 8.76
C ASN A 744 24.96 21.72 8.38
N THR A 745 24.27 22.07 7.29
CA THR A 745 24.38 23.43 6.73
C THR A 745 23.57 24.45 7.54
N SER A 746 24.22 25.11 8.50
CA SER A 746 23.74 26.34 9.16
C SER A 746 23.92 27.56 8.23
N ALA A 747 23.39 27.51 7.01
CA ALA A 747 23.44 28.70 6.15
C ALA A 747 22.63 29.83 6.83
N PRO A 748 23.14 31.08 6.82
CA PRO A 748 22.48 32.19 7.48
C PRO A 748 21.09 32.44 6.85
N ALA A 749 20.15 32.88 7.68
CA ALA A 749 18.84 33.30 7.20
C ALA A 749 18.97 34.49 6.24
N LEU A 750 18.08 34.58 5.25
CA LEU A 750 18.06 35.64 4.25
C LEU A 750 17.72 36.98 4.92
N VAL A 751 18.42 38.03 4.50
CA VAL A 751 18.20 39.40 4.97
C VAL A 751 17.38 40.20 3.96
N ALA A 752 16.93 41.40 4.36
CA ALA A 752 16.19 42.28 3.46
C ALA A 752 17.02 42.59 2.20
N GLY A 753 16.40 42.43 1.02
CA GLY A 753 17.04 42.56 -0.28
C GLY A 753 17.48 41.23 -0.90
N ASP A 754 17.62 40.16 -0.11
CA ASP A 754 17.99 38.84 -0.62
C ASP A 754 16.82 38.18 -1.37
N THR A 755 17.19 37.31 -2.31
CA THR A 755 16.26 36.58 -3.16
C THR A 755 16.50 35.07 -3.07
N LEU A 756 15.44 34.32 -2.80
CA LEU A 756 15.38 32.88 -3.01
C LEU A 756 14.71 32.58 -4.36
N ARG A 757 15.18 31.55 -5.07
CA ARG A 757 14.59 31.11 -6.34
C ARG A 757 14.06 29.69 -6.22
N GLY A 758 12.86 29.50 -6.73
CA GLY A 758 12.27 28.20 -7.01
C GLY A 758 11.73 28.15 -8.44
N VAL A 759 10.78 27.26 -8.68
CA VAL A 759 10.07 27.10 -9.94
C VAL A 759 8.70 27.77 -9.83
N GLY A 760 8.47 28.82 -10.64
CA GLY A 760 7.16 29.46 -10.76
C GLY A 760 6.13 28.51 -11.38
N VAL A 761 4.96 28.38 -10.74
CA VAL A 761 3.93 27.41 -11.13
C VAL A 761 2.63 28.07 -11.56
N CYS A 762 2.15 29.04 -10.78
CA CYS A 762 0.93 29.80 -11.03
C CYS A 762 1.24 31.26 -10.78
N GLY A 763 1.01 32.09 -11.81
CA GLY A 763 1.39 33.50 -11.81
C GLY A 763 0.64 34.36 -10.79
N GLY A 764 1.12 35.58 -10.63
CA GLY A 764 0.67 36.53 -9.62
C GLY A 764 1.84 37.04 -8.79
N LYS A 765 1.82 38.34 -8.46
CA LYS A 765 2.78 38.96 -7.55
C LYS A 765 2.04 39.41 -6.30
N VAL A 766 2.47 38.90 -5.15
CA VAL A 766 1.82 39.19 -3.86
C VAL A 766 2.86 39.42 -2.78
N ARG A 767 2.48 40.22 -1.78
CA ARG A 767 3.27 40.45 -0.57
C ARG A 767 2.52 39.90 0.63
N GLY A 768 3.25 39.29 1.55
CA GLY A 768 2.69 38.76 2.79
C GLY A 768 3.78 38.35 3.76
N ARG A 769 3.40 38.10 5.01
CA ARG A 769 4.34 37.63 6.04
C ARG A 769 4.58 36.14 5.89
N VAL A 770 5.83 35.72 6.08
CA VAL A 770 6.22 34.31 6.04
C VAL A 770 5.61 33.56 7.22
N ARG A 771 4.85 32.50 6.93
CA ARG A 771 4.45 31.50 7.91
C ARG A 771 5.04 30.16 7.53
N ILE A 772 5.92 29.61 8.38
CA ILE A 772 6.38 28.24 8.24
C ILE A 772 5.28 27.31 8.74
N VAL A 773 4.77 26.42 7.88
CA VAL A 773 3.65 25.53 8.19
C VAL A 773 4.09 24.07 8.17
N ARG A 774 3.81 23.38 9.28
CA ARG A 774 3.90 21.92 9.44
C ARG A 774 2.49 21.32 9.64
N PRO A 775 2.29 20.00 9.53
CA PRO A 775 0.97 19.39 9.69
C PRO A 775 0.24 19.82 10.97
N GLU A 776 0.96 19.90 12.08
CA GLU A 776 0.48 20.27 13.40
C GLU A 776 0.29 21.79 13.61
N THR A 777 0.92 22.62 12.79
CA THR A 777 0.86 24.11 12.88
C THR A 777 0.06 24.74 11.75
N ILE A 778 -0.69 23.96 10.96
CA ILE A 778 -1.51 24.49 9.86
C ILE A 778 -2.51 25.55 10.34
N ASP A 779 -2.97 25.42 11.57
CA ASP A 779 -3.90 26.36 12.17
C ASP A 779 -3.25 27.65 12.68
N ASP A 780 -1.93 27.80 12.59
CA ASP A 780 -1.27 29.06 12.93
C ASP A 780 -1.30 30.05 11.76
N LEU A 781 -1.52 29.57 10.54
CA LEU A 781 -1.60 30.39 9.34
C LEU A 781 -2.76 31.40 9.44
N GLN A 782 -2.43 32.68 9.26
CA GLN A 782 -3.39 33.77 9.27
C GLN A 782 -3.76 34.22 7.84
N PRO A 783 -4.96 34.81 7.66
CA PRO A 783 -5.37 35.35 6.37
C PRO A 783 -4.36 36.37 5.81
N GLY A 784 -3.95 36.17 4.55
CA GLY A 784 -2.99 37.05 3.85
C GLY A 784 -1.51 36.77 4.15
N GLU A 785 -1.19 35.82 5.02
CA GLU A 785 0.19 35.30 5.16
C GLU A 785 0.58 34.42 3.96
N ILE A 786 1.89 34.26 3.76
CA ILE A 786 2.45 33.36 2.75
C ILE A 786 2.76 32.03 3.42
N LEU A 787 2.10 30.98 2.95
CA LEU A 787 2.31 29.61 3.41
C LEU A 787 3.64 29.11 2.86
N VAL A 788 4.61 28.86 3.74
CA VAL A 788 5.89 28.25 3.42
C VAL A 788 5.98 26.89 4.10
N ALA A 789 6.13 25.81 3.33
CA ALA A 789 6.21 24.46 3.88
C ALA A 789 7.34 23.66 3.21
N GLU A 790 7.83 22.60 3.86
CA GLU A 790 8.75 21.68 3.20
C GLU A 790 8.04 20.99 2.03
N VAL A 791 6.83 20.49 2.30
CA VAL A 791 5.97 19.82 1.33
C VAL A 791 4.51 20.01 1.72
N THR A 792 3.60 19.91 0.75
CA THR A 792 2.14 19.99 0.99
C THR A 792 1.41 18.86 0.27
N ASP A 793 0.41 18.29 0.92
CA ASP A 793 -0.54 17.34 0.34
C ASP A 793 -1.92 17.99 0.11
N VAL A 794 -2.93 17.18 -0.25
CA VAL A 794 -4.32 17.67 -0.47
C VAL A 794 -4.94 18.21 0.81
N GLY A 795 -4.52 17.73 1.97
CA GLY A 795 -4.95 18.23 3.27
C GLY A 795 -4.73 19.72 3.45
N TYR A 796 -3.65 20.29 2.89
CA TYR A 796 -3.32 21.71 3.01
C TYR A 796 -4.20 22.62 2.16
N THR A 797 -4.94 22.08 1.19
CA THR A 797 -5.61 22.88 0.16
C THR A 797 -6.70 23.79 0.70
N ALA A 798 -7.35 23.44 1.82
CA ALA A 798 -8.29 24.33 2.50
C ALA A 798 -7.60 25.59 3.05
N ALA A 799 -6.34 25.49 3.44
CA ALA A 799 -5.54 26.63 3.89
C ALA A 799 -5.17 27.59 2.74
N PHE A 800 -5.12 27.09 1.51
CA PHE A 800 -4.82 27.94 0.34
C PHE A 800 -5.89 29.01 0.13
N CYS A 801 -7.13 28.78 0.59
CA CYS A 801 -8.24 29.71 0.47
C CYS A 801 -8.01 31.06 1.17
N TYR A 802 -7.10 31.12 2.15
CA TYR A 802 -6.78 32.34 2.88
C TYR A 802 -5.28 32.69 2.89
N ALA A 803 -4.43 31.88 2.25
CA ALA A 803 -3.02 32.21 2.01
C ALA A 803 -2.89 33.22 0.86
N ALA A 804 -1.95 34.17 0.98
CA ALA A 804 -1.63 35.08 -0.12
C ALA A 804 -0.86 34.38 -1.25
N ALA A 805 0.08 33.50 -0.89
CA ALA A 805 0.83 32.63 -1.80
C ALA A 805 1.22 31.32 -1.10
N VAL A 806 1.61 30.34 -1.92
CA VAL A 806 2.14 29.04 -1.48
C VAL A 806 3.58 28.87 -1.96
N VAL A 807 4.49 28.56 -1.04
CA VAL A 807 5.90 28.27 -1.30
C VAL A 807 6.24 26.90 -0.71
N THR A 808 6.85 26.01 -1.50
CA THR A 808 7.26 24.68 -1.04
C THR A 808 8.73 24.38 -1.36
N GLU A 809 9.45 23.73 -0.43
CA GLU A 809 10.84 23.32 -0.67
C GLU A 809 10.94 22.15 -1.65
N LEU A 810 10.03 21.19 -1.53
CA LEU A 810 9.97 19.98 -2.34
C LEU A 810 8.69 19.98 -3.18
N GLY A 811 8.83 19.63 -4.46
CA GLY A 811 7.70 19.44 -5.36
C GLY A 811 8.03 19.81 -6.81
N GLY A 812 7.42 19.10 -7.76
CA GLY A 812 7.53 19.42 -9.19
C GLY A 812 6.38 20.29 -9.72
N PRO A 813 6.45 20.80 -10.97
CA PRO A 813 5.34 21.50 -11.64
C PRO A 813 4.05 20.67 -11.83
N MET A 814 4.09 19.38 -11.47
CA MET A 814 2.99 18.41 -11.51
C MET A 814 2.60 17.92 -10.10
N SER A 815 3.13 18.54 -9.04
CA SER A 815 2.77 18.26 -7.64
C SER A 815 1.32 18.62 -7.35
N HIS A 816 0.79 18.13 -6.22
CA HIS A 816 -0.57 18.51 -5.81
C HIS A 816 -0.72 20.01 -5.60
N ALA A 817 0.24 20.64 -4.92
CA ALA A 817 0.30 22.09 -4.73
C ALA A 817 0.17 22.82 -6.07
N ALA A 818 0.92 22.35 -7.08
CA ALA A 818 0.95 22.97 -8.39
C ALA A 818 -0.36 22.82 -9.17
N VAL A 819 -0.97 21.64 -9.12
CA VAL A 819 -2.24 21.39 -9.81
C VAL A 819 -3.36 22.23 -9.21
N VAL A 820 -3.48 22.26 -7.88
CA VAL A 820 -4.53 23.02 -7.18
C VAL A 820 -4.32 24.53 -7.36
N ALA A 821 -3.07 25.00 -7.23
CA ALA A 821 -2.73 26.41 -7.45
C ALA A 821 -3.15 26.92 -8.83
N ARG A 822 -2.89 26.16 -9.90
CA ARG A 822 -3.28 26.55 -11.26
C ARG A 822 -4.79 26.52 -11.49
N GLU A 823 -5.49 25.55 -10.89
CA GLU A 823 -6.95 25.44 -11.06
C GLU A 823 -7.66 26.65 -10.42
N PHE A 824 -7.21 27.07 -9.22
CA PHE A 824 -7.83 28.12 -8.42
C PHE A 824 -7.15 29.48 -8.46
N GLY A 825 -6.02 29.62 -9.16
CA GLY A 825 -5.33 30.90 -9.33
C GLY A 825 -4.50 31.36 -8.13
N PHE A 826 -4.06 30.46 -7.26
CA PHE A 826 -3.20 30.80 -6.12
C PHE A 826 -1.75 31.04 -6.59
N PRO A 827 -1.11 32.20 -6.30
CA PRO A 827 0.30 32.40 -6.59
C PRO A 827 1.14 31.31 -5.92
N CYS A 828 1.96 30.60 -6.70
CA CYS A 828 2.63 29.39 -6.22
C CYS A 828 4.03 29.22 -6.80
N VAL A 829 4.99 28.92 -5.90
CA VAL A 829 6.38 28.60 -6.20
C VAL A 829 6.73 27.27 -5.51
N VAL A 830 7.34 26.34 -6.25
CA VAL A 830 7.75 25.02 -5.75
C VAL A 830 9.25 24.82 -5.96
N ASP A 831 9.86 23.79 -5.37
CA ASP A 831 11.31 23.52 -5.46
C ASP A 831 12.17 24.72 -4.97
N ALA A 832 11.66 25.47 -4.00
CA ALA A 832 12.37 26.58 -3.35
C ALA A 832 13.26 26.02 -2.21
N GLN A 833 14.39 25.43 -2.59
CA GLN A 833 15.22 24.65 -1.65
C GLN A 833 15.64 25.44 -0.41
N GLY A 834 15.38 24.88 0.77
CA GLY A 834 15.71 25.51 2.04
C GLY A 834 14.82 26.69 2.43
N ALA A 835 13.70 26.94 1.75
CA ALA A 835 12.77 28.03 2.07
C ALA A 835 12.35 28.07 3.55
N THR A 836 12.07 26.93 4.18
CA THR A 836 11.67 26.84 5.59
C THR A 836 12.79 27.18 6.58
N ARG A 837 14.05 27.12 6.14
CA ARG A 837 15.23 27.47 6.95
C ARG A 837 15.71 28.89 6.68
N PHE A 838 15.72 29.27 5.41
CA PHE A 838 16.34 30.52 4.95
C PHE A 838 15.39 31.71 5.05
N LEU A 839 14.07 31.52 4.90
CA LEU A 839 13.10 32.60 5.07
C LEU A 839 12.77 32.77 6.56
N PRO A 840 13.05 33.94 7.17
CA PRO A 840 12.73 34.16 8.57
C PRO A 840 11.21 34.16 8.80
N PRO A 841 10.68 33.42 9.81
CA PRO A 841 9.27 33.50 10.18
C PRO A 841 8.84 34.94 10.48
N GLY A 842 7.71 35.38 9.92
CA GLY A 842 7.16 36.74 10.10
C GLY A 842 7.76 37.82 9.19
N ALA A 843 8.83 37.53 8.44
CA ALA A 843 9.40 38.44 7.45
C ALA A 843 8.38 38.78 6.36
N LEU A 844 8.37 40.03 5.90
CA LEU A 844 7.58 40.43 4.74
C LEU A 844 8.33 40.06 3.47
N ILE A 845 7.73 39.24 2.62
CA ILE A 845 8.32 38.81 1.35
C ILE A 845 7.40 39.16 0.17
N GLU A 846 7.98 39.35 -1.01
CA GLU A 846 7.28 39.41 -2.28
C GLU A 846 7.50 38.10 -3.03
N VAL A 847 6.42 37.46 -3.47
CA VAL A 847 6.46 36.19 -4.22
C VAL A 847 5.93 36.45 -5.63
N ASP A 848 6.74 36.13 -6.64
CA ASP A 848 6.35 36.11 -8.04
C ASP A 848 6.18 34.66 -8.52
N GLY A 849 4.92 34.22 -8.58
CA GLY A 849 4.57 32.87 -9.00
C GLY A 849 4.81 32.57 -10.49
N THR A 850 5.19 33.58 -11.30
CA THR A 850 5.53 33.41 -12.73
C THR A 850 7.02 33.13 -12.89
N SER A 851 7.88 33.95 -12.30
CA SER A 851 9.33 33.82 -12.40
C SER A 851 9.92 32.80 -11.42
N GLY A 852 9.20 32.50 -10.33
CA GLY A 852 9.70 31.68 -9.22
C GLY A 852 10.58 32.45 -8.24
N GLU A 853 10.56 33.78 -8.30
CA GLU A 853 11.37 34.65 -7.44
C GLU A 853 10.65 34.95 -6.11
N ILE A 854 11.38 34.83 -5.00
CA ILE A 854 10.92 35.13 -3.64
C ILE A 854 11.90 36.13 -3.03
N GLN A 855 11.48 37.38 -2.87
CA GLN A 855 12.33 38.46 -2.37
C GLN A 855 11.98 38.83 -0.93
N VAL A 856 12.98 38.94 -0.05
CA VAL A 856 12.78 39.45 1.31
C VAL A 856 12.73 40.97 1.28
N ILE A 857 11.59 41.55 1.69
CA ILE A 857 11.37 43.00 1.69
C ILE A 857 11.72 43.59 3.04
N GLU A 858 11.26 42.96 4.13
CA GLU A 858 11.41 43.46 5.49
C GLU A 858 11.58 42.29 6.48
N LEU A 859 12.49 42.45 7.43
CA LEU A 859 12.66 41.50 8.54
C LEU A 859 11.64 41.77 9.66
N PRO A 860 11.20 40.75 10.41
CA PRO A 860 10.29 40.94 11.54
C PRO A 860 10.93 41.82 12.62
N ASP A 861 10.12 42.62 13.33
CA ASP A 861 10.58 43.60 14.33
C ASP A 861 11.51 43.01 15.41
N ALA A 862 11.33 41.73 15.77
CA ALA A 862 12.21 41.02 16.72
C ALA A 862 13.67 40.93 16.23
N ALA A 863 13.89 40.78 14.91
CA ALA A 863 15.22 40.66 14.31
C ALA A 863 15.95 42.01 14.19
N GLN A 864 15.23 43.15 14.25
CA GLN A 864 15.84 44.49 14.25
C GLN A 864 16.45 44.87 15.61
N SER A 865 16.09 44.16 16.69
CA SER A 865 16.49 44.46 18.08
C SER A 865 17.77 43.76 18.56
N GLY A 866 18.34 42.83 17.78
CA GLY A 866 19.59 42.13 18.14
C GLY A 866 19.49 41.16 19.34
N GLN A 867 18.29 40.84 19.83
CA GLN A 867 18.12 39.78 20.82
C GLN A 867 18.04 38.40 20.15
N PRO A 868 18.71 37.36 20.68
CA PRO A 868 18.62 36.00 20.14
C PRO A 868 17.18 35.49 20.21
N LEU A 869 16.71 34.83 19.14
CA LEU A 869 15.48 34.05 19.14
C LEU A 869 15.64 32.89 20.13
N ASP A 870 14.84 32.90 21.19
CA ASP A 870 14.76 31.79 22.15
C ASP A 870 14.31 30.53 21.41
N SER A 871 15.13 29.49 21.47
CA SER A 871 14.83 28.16 20.94
C SER A 871 13.77 27.51 21.82
N GLY A 872 12.50 27.78 21.53
CA GLY A 872 11.34 27.12 22.14
C GLY A 872 11.28 25.65 21.73
N THR A 873 11.30 24.79 22.76
CA THR A 873 11.23 23.32 22.80
C THR A 873 10.17 22.67 21.94
#